data_AF-A0AAD4Y8S0-F1
#
_entry.id   AF-A0AAD4Y8S0-F1
#
_cell.length_a   1.000
_cell.length_b   1.000
_cell.length_c   1.000
_cell.angle_alpha   90.00
_cell.angle_beta   90.00
_cell.angle_gamma   90.00
#
_symmetry.space_group_name_H-M   'P 1'
#
loop_
_entity.id
_entity.type
_entity.pdbx_description
1 polymer ?
#
loop_
_entity_poly.entity_id
_entity_poly.type
_entity_poly.pdbx_seq_one_letter_code
_entity_poly.pdbx_strand_id
1 'polypeptide(L)'
;MRPKRKRTRDVINEDDPEPEPEDEETRKAREKERRRRLKRGAEEEEEIDAEELERLKAELDEKRQTIATVKCKPWKMEKKIEVLKEAKKFVSENEGALGKGKGKRWFAFKMMMAKKWAKFLRDFENFKAACVPWENKIKAIESQFGSSVASYFLFLRWMYGVNMVLFILTFSLIMLPEYLWGLPYGSLPRKTVPRAEEASAANFGVLYDFNGLAQYSVLFYGYYDNKRTIGWMNFRLPLSYFLVGIMCIGYSFLVEAIIEERAAQVEENIHLIRFLRFLANFFVFLTLGGSGYLIFWAVKRSQEFAQQDPDTLGWWEKNEMNMVMSLLGMFCPTLFDLFAELEDYHPLIALKWLLGRIFALLLGNLYVFILALMDEINNKIEEEKLVKANITLWEANMIKAYNASLAGNTTGPPFFVHPADVPRGPCWETMVGQEFVRLTVSDVLTTYVTILIGDFLRACFVRFCNYCWCWDLEYGYVSLHGDKSSVLLSRMGSFFAPSLPGINILRLHTSMYFQCWAVMCCNVPEARVFKASRSNNFYLGMLLLILFLSTMPVLYMIVSLPPSFDCGPFSGKNRMFEVIGETLEHDFPSWMAKILRQLSNPGLVIAVVLVMALTIYYLNATAKGQKAANLDLKKKMKQ
;
A
#
# COMPACT_ATOMS: atom_id res chain seq x y z
N MET A 1 -33.06 21.60 14.07
CA MET A 1 -33.21 23.07 14.06
C MET A 1 -32.54 23.65 15.31
N ARG A 2 -31.50 24.48 15.18
CA ARG A 2 -30.90 25.26 16.30
C ARG A 2 -31.30 26.74 16.13
N PRO A 3 -31.61 27.50 17.20
CA PRO A 3 -32.01 28.89 17.06
C PRO A 3 -30.79 29.81 16.90
N LYS A 4 -30.90 30.78 15.98
CA LYS A 4 -29.94 31.88 15.76
C LYS A 4 -30.13 32.95 16.85
N ARG A 5 -29.04 33.39 17.49
CA ARG A 5 -29.02 34.60 18.35
C ARG A 5 -28.83 35.85 17.48
N LYS A 6 -29.75 36.82 17.57
CA LYS A 6 -29.66 38.17 16.99
C LYS A 6 -28.64 39.02 17.77
N ARG A 7 -27.85 39.84 17.07
CA ARG A 7 -27.11 40.98 17.63
C ARG A 7 -28.07 42.17 17.69
N THR A 8 -28.20 42.79 18.85
CA THR A 8 -28.79 44.13 19.00
C THR A 8 -27.79 45.16 18.49
N ARG A 9 -28.30 46.11 17.70
CA ARG A 9 -27.60 47.30 17.21
C ARG A 9 -28.29 48.46 17.92
N ASP A 10 -27.52 49.28 18.62
CA ASP A 10 -28.05 50.39 19.43
C ASP A 10 -28.80 51.38 18.53
N VAL A 11 -29.98 51.78 18.99
CA VAL A 11 -30.89 52.74 18.34
C VAL A 11 -30.50 54.13 18.83
N ILE A 12 -30.18 55.03 17.90
CA ILE A 12 -30.08 56.46 18.17
C ILE A 12 -31.44 57.06 17.78
N ASN A 13 -32.09 57.76 18.70
CA ASN A 13 -33.36 58.45 18.47
C ASN A 13 -33.09 59.78 17.76
N GLU A 14 -33.91 60.14 16.77
CA GLU A 14 -33.76 61.36 15.94
C GLU A 14 -34.24 62.65 16.64
N ASP A 15 -34.64 62.60 17.92
CA ASP A 15 -35.24 63.73 18.66
C ASP A 15 -34.32 64.40 19.71
N ASP A 16 -33.02 64.11 19.73
CA ASP A 16 -32.09 64.80 20.64
C ASP A 16 -31.71 66.19 20.10
N PRO A 17 -31.86 67.28 20.88
CA PRO A 17 -31.56 68.64 20.42
C PRO A 17 -30.05 68.80 20.13
N GLU A 18 -29.72 69.47 19.03
CA GLU A 18 -28.34 69.80 18.66
C GLU A 18 -27.66 70.60 19.79
N PRO A 19 -26.47 70.19 20.27
CA PRO A 19 -25.80 70.90 21.35
C PRO A 19 -25.29 72.25 20.85
N GLU A 20 -25.57 73.31 21.62
CA GLU A 20 -25.07 74.67 21.36
C GLU A 20 -23.53 74.69 21.16
N PRO A 21 -23.01 75.57 20.30
CA PRO A 21 -21.58 75.63 20.00
C PRO A 21 -20.79 75.99 21.27
N GLU A 22 -20.05 75.03 21.83
CA GLU A 22 -19.11 75.28 22.93
C GLU A 22 -18.09 76.35 22.50
N ASP A 23 -17.97 77.41 23.29
CA ASP A 23 -16.94 78.44 23.12
C ASP A 23 -15.54 77.79 23.00
N GLU A 24 -14.71 78.31 22.10
CA GLU A 24 -13.37 77.77 21.81
C GLU A 24 -12.51 77.62 23.09
N GLU A 25 -12.78 78.45 24.09
CA GLU A 25 -12.11 78.45 25.39
C GLU A 25 -12.54 77.28 26.30
N THR A 26 -13.82 76.93 26.34
CA THR A 26 -14.33 75.74 27.06
C THR A 26 -13.86 74.46 26.38
N ARG A 27 -13.82 74.42 25.04
CA ARG A 27 -13.25 73.30 24.28
C ARG A 27 -11.77 73.09 24.59
N LYS A 28 -10.97 74.17 24.61
CA LYS A 28 -9.55 74.12 24.99
C LYS A 28 -9.35 73.74 26.45
N ALA A 29 -10.21 74.19 27.36
CA ALA A 29 -10.18 73.79 28.77
C ALA A 29 -10.46 72.28 28.92
N ARG A 30 -11.46 71.75 28.20
CA ARG A 30 -11.79 70.31 28.16
C ARG A 30 -10.68 69.47 27.55
N GLU A 31 -10.02 69.97 26.49
CA GLU A 31 -8.90 69.28 25.87
C GLU A 31 -7.66 69.30 26.79
N LYS A 32 -7.44 70.39 27.53
CA LYS A 32 -6.39 70.51 28.55
C LYS A 32 -6.66 69.61 29.75
N GLU A 33 -7.92 69.52 30.20
CA GLU A 33 -8.40 68.57 31.22
C GLU A 33 -8.18 67.12 30.76
N ARG A 34 -8.52 66.81 29.51
CA ARG A 34 -8.32 65.48 28.91
C ARG A 34 -6.83 65.13 28.76
N ARG A 35 -5.98 66.09 28.36
CA ARG A 35 -4.52 65.92 28.35
C ARG A 35 -3.95 65.76 29.77
N ARG A 36 -4.50 66.44 30.77
CA ARG A 36 -4.15 66.24 32.20
C ARG A 36 -4.63 64.91 32.75
N ARG A 37 -5.76 64.37 32.28
CA ARG A 37 -6.21 63.01 32.63
C ARG A 37 -5.39 61.93 31.93
N LEU A 38 -5.01 62.13 30.67
CA LEU A 38 -4.08 61.26 29.94
C LEU A 38 -2.67 61.29 30.55
N LYS A 39 -2.21 62.45 31.03
CA LYS A 39 -0.95 62.56 31.79
C LYS A 39 -1.04 61.89 33.16
N ARG A 40 -2.12 62.11 33.93
CA ARG A 40 -2.32 61.41 35.20
C ARG A 40 -2.42 59.90 35.04
N GLY A 41 -3.11 59.41 34.01
CA GLY A 41 -3.16 57.97 33.69
C GLY A 41 -1.90 57.40 33.01
N ALA A 42 -0.91 58.24 32.67
CA ALA A 42 0.40 57.82 32.19
C ALA A 42 1.51 58.05 33.25
N GLU A 43 1.24 58.85 34.28
CA GLU A 43 2.10 59.05 35.45
C GLU A 43 1.72 58.12 36.61
N GLU A 44 0.54 57.50 36.58
CA GLU A 44 0.23 56.24 37.28
C GLU A 44 0.64 55.03 36.43
N GLU A 45 1.89 55.00 35.97
CA GLU A 45 2.55 53.73 35.66
C GLU A 45 2.99 53.13 37.00
N GLU A 46 2.07 52.42 37.68
CA GLU A 46 2.51 51.36 38.57
C GLU A 46 3.24 50.33 37.69
N GLU A 47 4.56 50.47 37.65
CA GLU A 47 5.47 49.42 37.25
C GLU A 47 5.12 48.22 38.13
N ILE A 48 4.38 47.25 37.58
CA ILE A 48 4.01 46.03 38.32
C ILE A 48 5.31 45.45 38.85
N ASP A 49 5.44 45.41 40.17
CA ASP A 49 6.64 44.92 40.84
C ASP A 49 7.00 43.53 40.30
N ALA A 50 8.30 43.24 40.15
CA ALA A 50 8.75 41.96 39.57
C ALA A 50 8.15 40.75 40.32
N GLU A 51 7.93 40.89 41.63
CA GLU A 51 7.27 39.90 42.48
C GLU A 51 5.79 39.71 42.14
N GLU A 52 5.06 40.79 41.87
CA GLU A 52 3.64 40.74 41.54
C GLU A 52 3.40 40.14 40.14
N LEU A 53 4.32 40.39 39.20
CA LEU A 53 4.34 39.75 37.89
C LEU A 53 4.63 38.24 37.98
N GLU A 54 5.48 37.80 38.90
CA GLU A 54 5.72 36.37 39.15
C GLU A 54 4.52 35.67 39.78
N ARG A 55 3.84 36.32 40.74
CA ARG A 55 2.58 35.80 41.31
C ARG A 55 1.50 35.63 40.25
N LEU A 56 1.33 36.65 39.39
CA LEU A 56 0.40 36.58 38.25
C LEU A 56 0.75 35.46 37.26
N LYS A 57 2.04 35.20 37.01
CA LYS A 57 2.48 34.07 36.17
C LYS A 57 2.11 32.72 36.78
N ALA A 58 2.38 32.53 38.07
CA ALA A 58 2.07 31.29 38.78
C ALA A 58 0.56 30.99 38.77
N GLU A 59 -0.26 32.01 39.01
CA GLU A 59 -1.72 31.85 39.01
C GLU A 59 -2.27 31.55 37.61
N LEU A 60 -1.69 32.15 36.57
CA LEU A 60 -2.08 31.88 35.19
C LEU A 60 -1.71 30.45 34.74
N ASP A 61 -0.57 29.94 35.19
CA ASP A 61 -0.17 28.55 34.97
C ASP A 61 -1.05 27.55 35.73
N GLU A 62 -1.49 27.88 36.96
CA GLU A 62 -2.45 27.07 37.72
C GLU A 62 -3.82 26.98 37.01
N LYS A 63 -4.35 28.12 36.51
CA LYS A 63 -5.61 28.12 35.76
C LYS A 63 -5.48 27.36 34.43
N ARG A 64 -4.32 27.40 33.76
CA ARG A 64 -4.02 26.58 32.57
C ARG A 64 -3.98 25.08 32.88
N GLN A 65 -3.35 24.67 33.99
CA GLN A 65 -3.39 23.29 34.46
C GLN A 65 -4.82 22.84 34.81
N THR A 66 -5.62 23.72 35.39
CA THR A 66 -7.02 23.45 35.70
C THR A 66 -7.84 23.19 34.43
N ILE A 67 -7.63 23.99 33.38
CA ILE A 67 -8.27 23.79 32.06
C ILE A 67 -7.89 22.42 31.44
N ALA A 68 -6.62 22.01 31.60
CA ALA A 68 -6.14 20.73 31.08
C ALA A 68 -6.72 19.52 31.83
N THR A 69 -6.81 19.62 33.17
CA THR A 69 -7.18 18.50 34.04
C THR A 69 -8.69 18.37 34.29
N VAL A 70 -9.49 19.43 34.08
CA VAL A 70 -10.95 19.45 34.35
C VAL A 70 -11.71 18.31 33.66
N LYS A 71 -11.29 17.90 32.45
CA LYS A 71 -11.94 16.80 31.72
C LYS A 71 -11.85 15.46 32.48
N CYS A 72 -10.73 15.24 33.17
CA CYS A 72 -10.42 14.01 33.91
C CYS A 72 -10.97 13.99 35.34
N LYS A 73 -11.50 15.11 35.86
CA LYS A 73 -12.04 15.16 37.23
C LYS A 73 -13.42 14.47 37.32
N PRO A 74 -13.75 13.76 38.42
CA PRO A 74 -15.03 13.06 38.59
C PRO A 74 -16.16 14.01 39.04
N TRP A 75 -16.35 15.13 38.34
CA TRP A 75 -17.37 16.14 38.66
C TRP A 75 -18.57 16.07 37.70
N LYS A 76 -19.74 16.52 38.17
CA LYS A 76 -20.92 16.75 37.31
C LYS A 76 -20.59 17.76 36.20
N MET A 77 -21.24 17.61 35.04
CA MET A 77 -20.88 18.36 33.84
C MET A 77 -21.12 19.88 33.98
N GLU A 78 -22.14 20.29 34.73
CA GLU A 78 -22.41 21.71 35.04
C GLU A 78 -21.24 22.36 35.77
N LYS A 79 -20.76 21.72 36.86
CA LYS A 79 -19.61 22.19 37.63
C LYS A 79 -18.32 22.23 36.79
N LYS A 80 -18.13 21.26 35.88
CA LYS A 80 -17.00 21.28 34.93
C LYS A 80 -17.06 22.49 34.00
N ILE A 81 -18.25 22.82 33.48
CA ILE A 81 -18.43 23.95 32.56
C ILE A 81 -18.21 25.28 33.30
N GLU A 82 -18.67 25.40 34.53
CA GLU A 82 -18.50 26.60 35.37
C GLU A 82 -17.03 26.88 35.67
N VAL A 83 -16.31 25.90 36.25
CA VAL A 83 -14.87 26.02 36.55
C VAL A 83 -14.05 26.29 35.28
N LEU A 84 -14.42 25.67 34.16
CA LEU A 84 -13.75 25.88 32.88
C LEU A 84 -14.03 27.27 32.29
N LYS A 85 -15.20 27.85 32.51
CA LYS A 85 -15.52 29.23 32.10
C LYS A 85 -14.73 30.23 32.93
N GLU A 86 -14.67 30.05 34.24
CA GLU A 86 -13.96 30.92 35.16
C GLU A 86 -12.45 30.91 34.88
N ALA A 87 -11.85 29.73 34.77
CA ALA A 87 -10.43 29.59 34.44
C ALA A 87 -10.09 30.19 33.05
N LYS A 88 -10.98 30.04 32.05
CA LYS A 88 -10.79 30.68 30.74
C LYS A 88 -10.94 32.20 30.78
N LYS A 89 -11.87 32.72 31.57
CA LYS A 89 -12.11 34.15 31.73
C LYS A 89 -10.88 34.82 32.36
N PHE A 90 -10.37 34.25 33.45
CA PHE A 90 -9.16 34.70 34.12
C PHE A 90 -7.94 34.70 33.18
N VAL A 91 -7.72 33.60 32.46
CA VAL A 91 -6.63 33.50 31.48
C VAL A 91 -6.78 34.56 30.38
N SER A 92 -8.00 34.81 29.87
CA SER A 92 -8.21 35.80 28.82
C SER A 92 -8.02 37.26 29.27
N GLU A 93 -8.31 37.56 30.54
CA GLU A 93 -8.15 38.89 31.13
C GLU A 93 -6.67 39.17 31.44
N ASN A 94 -5.95 38.18 31.95
CA ASN A 94 -4.56 38.34 32.42
C ASN A 94 -3.48 37.95 31.38
N GLU A 95 -3.84 37.28 30.27
CA GLU A 95 -2.89 36.99 29.18
C GLU A 95 -2.30 38.26 28.53
N GLY A 96 -3.01 39.39 28.61
CA GLY A 96 -2.53 40.68 28.11
C GLY A 96 -1.46 41.33 29.00
N ALA A 97 -1.47 41.06 30.30
CA ALA A 97 -0.56 41.66 31.29
C ALA A 97 0.88 41.13 31.15
N LEU A 98 1.06 39.85 30.80
CA LEU A 98 2.38 39.27 30.50
C LEU A 98 3.07 39.88 29.26
N GLY A 99 2.33 40.64 28.44
CA GLY A 99 2.82 41.23 27.19
C GLY A 99 3.29 42.69 27.29
N LYS A 100 3.42 43.26 28.50
CA LYS A 100 3.78 44.68 28.71
C LYS A 100 5.30 44.93 28.57
N GLY A 101 5.86 44.65 27.39
CA GLY A 101 7.24 45.02 27.02
C GLY A 101 7.40 45.23 25.51
N LYS A 102 8.47 45.92 25.07
CA LYS A 102 8.77 46.35 23.68
C LYS A 102 8.67 45.26 22.58
N GLY A 103 8.46 43.98 22.92
CA GLY A 103 8.24 42.85 22.00
C GLY A 103 6.78 42.62 21.53
N LYS A 104 5.84 43.52 21.82
CA LYS A 104 4.38 43.38 21.61
C LYS A 104 3.96 42.90 20.21
N ARG A 105 4.55 43.44 19.13
CA ARG A 105 4.25 43.02 17.75
C ARG A 105 4.75 41.62 17.45
N TRP A 106 5.96 41.31 17.88
CA TRP A 106 6.59 40.01 17.63
C TRP A 106 5.92 38.90 18.45
N PHE A 107 5.58 39.16 19.72
CA PHE A 107 4.87 38.21 20.56
C PHE A 107 3.43 37.98 20.09
N ALA A 108 2.71 39.04 19.70
CA ALA A 108 1.37 38.92 19.11
C ALA A 108 1.41 38.17 17.76
N PHE A 109 2.40 38.45 16.91
CA PHE A 109 2.61 37.73 15.65
C PHE A 109 2.92 36.24 15.91
N LYS A 110 3.84 35.94 16.82
CA LYS A 110 4.18 34.57 17.23
C LYS A 110 2.96 33.81 17.76
N MET A 111 2.14 34.46 18.58
CA MET A 111 0.92 33.86 19.13
C MET A 111 -0.17 33.67 18.07
N MET A 112 -0.34 34.61 17.14
CA MET A 112 -1.21 34.45 15.97
C MET A 112 -0.76 33.30 15.07
N MET A 113 0.54 33.18 14.81
CA MET A 113 1.12 32.09 14.02
C MET A 113 0.96 30.74 14.73
N ALA A 114 1.17 30.67 16.05
CA ALA A 114 0.92 29.47 16.84
C ALA A 114 -0.56 29.05 16.82
N LYS A 115 -1.51 30.00 16.92
CA LYS A 115 -2.95 29.72 16.80
C LYS A 115 -3.33 29.25 15.39
N LYS A 116 -2.76 29.85 14.34
CA LYS A 116 -2.95 29.39 12.95
C LYS A 116 -2.38 27.99 12.75
N TRP A 117 -1.19 27.70 13.28
CA TRP A 117 -0.57 26.38 13.22
C TRP A 117 -1.40 25.32 13.96
N ALA A 118 -1.88 25.64 15.16
CA ALA A 118 -2.75 24.74 15.93
C ALA A 118 -4.14 24.54 15.27
N LYS A 119 -4.62 25.51 14.51
CA LYS A 119 -5.84 25.36 13.70
C LYS A 119 -5.57 24.48 12.48
N PHE A 120 -4.48 24.75 11.76
CA PHE A 120 -4.05 23.96 10.61
C PHE A 120 -3.83 22.48 10.98
N LEU A 121 -3.15 22.19 12.09
CA LEU A 121 -2.98 20.82 12.58
C LEU A 121 -4.32 20.12 12.84
N ARG A 122 -5.30 20.85 13.38
CA ARG A 122 -6.64 20.31 13.66
C ARG A 122 -7.45 20.08 12.39
N ASP A 123 -7.37 21.01 11.45
CA ASP A 123 -8.00 20.88 10.14
C ASP A 123 -7.34 19.74 9.34
N PHE A 124 -6.04 19.54 9.49
CA PHE A 124 -5.30 18.41 8.93
C PHE A 124 -5.70 17.07 9.58
N GLU A 125 -5.89 17.02 10.90
CA GLU A 125 -6.43 15.83 11.58
C GLU A 125 -7.85 15.50 11.10
N ASN A 126 -8.71 16.51 10.95
CA ASN A 126 -10.06 16.34 10.42
C ASN A 126 -10.04 15.88 8.95
N PHE A 127 -9.14 16.43 8.13
CA PHE A 127 -8.92 15.99 6.75
C PHE A 127 -8.42 14.54 6.70
N LYS A 128 -7.43 14.19 7.52
CA LYS A 128 -6.93 12.81 7.64
C LYS A 128 -8.06 11.85 8.00
N ALA A 129 -8.93 12.22 8.95
CA ALA A 129 -10.10 11.42 9.32
C ALA A 129 -11.12 11.27 8.19
N ALA A 130 -11.35 12.34 7.40
CA ALA A 130 -12.24 12.30 6.24
C ALA A 130 -11.65 11.51 5.06
N CYS A 131 -10.32 11.51 4.90
CA CYS A 131 -9.59 10.74 3.90
C CYS A 131 -9.42 9.27 4.25
N VAL A 132 -9.84 8.81 5.44
CA VAL A 132 -9.84 7.37 5.75
C VAL A 132 -10.96 6.70 4.96
N PRO A 133 -10.64 5.88 3.95
CA PRO A 133 -11.67 5.33 3.10
C PRO A 133 -12.46 4.25 3.86
N TRP A 134 -13.77 4.20 3.61
CA TRP A 134 -14.73 3.21 4.15
C TRP A 134 -14.89 3.12 5.66
N GLU A 135 -14.32 4.04 6.46
CA GLU A 135 -14.42 4.03 7.93
C GLU A 135 -15.87 3.88 8.43
N ASN A 136 -16.80 4.60 7.81
CA ASN A 136 -18.23 4.54 8.18
C ASN A 136 -18.88 3.20 7.82
N LYS A 137 -18.50 2.58 6.69
CA LYS A 137 -19.03 1.27 6.28
C LYS A 137 -18.50 0.15 7.18
N ILE A 138 -17.22 0.17 7.51
CA ILE A 138 -16.60 -0.81 8.42
C ILE A 138 -17.26 -0.72 9.80
N LYS A 139 -17.48 0.50 10.33
CA LYS A 139 -18.18 0.70 11.61
C LYS A 139 -19.62 0.21 11.59
N ALA A 140 -20.33 0.36 10.48
CA ALA A 140 -21.68 -0.18 10.33
C ALA A 140 -21.69 -1.72 10.41
N ILE A 141 -20.74 -2.37 9.72
CA ILE A 141 -20.57 -3.83 9.76
C ILE A 141 -20.13 -4.30 11.16
N GLU A 142 -19.19 -3.60 11.80
CA GLU A 142 -18.75 -3.88 13.17
C GLU A 142 -19.91 -3.81 14.17
N SER A 143 -20.84 -2.88 13.97
CA SER A 143 -22.02 -2.74 14.83
C SER A 143 -23.05 -3.85 14.66
N GLN A 144 -23.12 -4.50 13.50
CA GLN A 144 -24.15 -5.51 13.17
C GLN A 144 -23.64 -6.95 13.27
N PHE A 145 -22.42 -7.20 12.81
CA PHE A 145 -21.80 -8.53 12.74
C PHE A 145 -20.65 -8.70 13.72
N GLY A 146 -20.24 -7.62 14.37
CA GLY A 146 -19.18 -7.65 15.36
C GLY A 146 -17.76 -7.50 14.83
N SER A 147 -16.85 -7.55 15.78
CA SER A 147 -15.45 -7.17 15.58
C SER A 147 -14.62 -8.19 14.79
N SER A 148 -15.03 -9.47 14.77
CA SER A 148 -14.39 -10.54 13.98
C SER A 148 -14.51 -10.26 12.48
N VAL A 149 -15.74 -10.01 12.01
CA VAL A 149 -16.04 -9.67 10.61
C VAL A 149 -15.44 -8.31 10.25
N ALA A 150 -15.53 -7.31 11.14
CA ALA A 150 -14.91 -6.00 10.92
C ALA A 150 -13.38 -6.10 10.74
N SER A 151 -12.70 -7.01 11.46
CA SER A 151 -11.25 -7.20 11.36
C SER A 151 -10.80 -7.60 9.95
N TYR A 152 -11.62 -8.33 9.21
CA TYR A 152 -11.38 -8.65 7.80
C TYR A 152 -11.43 -7.40 6.90
N PHE A 153 -12.44 -6.54 7.07
CA PHE A 153 -12.55 -5.30 6.30
C PHE A 153 -11.49 -4.26 6.68
N LEU A 154 -11.07 -4.22 7.96
CA LEU A 154 -9.91 -3.46 8.41
C LEU A 154 -8.62 -3.94 7.73
N PHE A 155 -8.47 -5.26 7.57
CA PHE A 155 -7.36 -5.86 6.83
C PHE A 155 -7.38 -5.47 5.34
N LEU A 156 -8.53 -5.56 4.65
CA LEU A 156 -8.67 -5.12 3.27
C LEU A 156 -8.30 -3.65 3.07
N ARG A 157 -8.75 -2.78 3.99
CA ARG A 157 -8.38 -1.36 3.97
C ARG A 157 -6.87 -1.16 4.12
N TRP A 158 -6.23 -1.92 5.02
CA TRP A 158 -4.78 -1.86 5.18
C TRP A 158 -4.06 -2.32 3.90
N MET A 159 -4.53 -3.41 3.28
CA MET A 159 -4.01 -3.90 1.99
C MET A 159 -4.16 -2.87 0.88
N TYR A 160 -5.32 -2.20 0.80
CA TYR A 160 -5.57 -1.11 -0.13
C TYR A 160 -4.56 0.03 0.07
N GLY A 161 -4.31 0.43 1.33
CA GLY A 161 -3.34 1.47 1.66
C GLY A 161 -1.92 1.13 1.20
N VAL A 162 -1.46 -0.11 1.42
CA VAL A 162 -0.13 -0.54 0.95
C VAL A 162 -0.02 -0.55 -0.57
N ASN A 163 -1.03 -1.06 -1.28
CA ASN A 163 -1.03 -1.07 -2.75
C ASN A 163 -1.11 0.35 -3.34
N MET A 164 -1.80 1.28 -2.66
CA MET A 164 -1.84 2.69 -3.04
C MET A 164 -0.44 3.33 -3.00
N VAL A 165 0.35 3.05 -1.96
CA VAL A 165 1.74 3.52 -1.86
C VAL A 165 2.59 2.92 -2.99
N LEU A 166 2.48 1.62 -3.24
CA LEU A 166 3.21 0.95 -4.32
C LEU A 166 2.86 1.55 -5.69
N PHE A 167 1.57 1.76 -5.98
CA PHE A 167 1.14 2.39 -7.22
C PHE A 167 1.62 3.83 -7.35
N ILE A 168 1.59 4.63 -6.28
CA ILE A 168 2.11 6.01 -6.33
C ILE A 168 3.60 5.99 -6.66
N LEU A 169 4.37 5.08 -6.05
CA LEU A 169 5.80 4.93 -6.33
C LEU A 169 6.06 4.50 -7.78
N THR A 170 5.40 3.46 -8.27
CA THR A 170 5.59 2.98 -9.66
C THR A 170 5.06 3.98 -10.68
N PHE A 171 3.90 4.59 -10.43
CA PHE A 171 3.32 5.59 -11.33
C PHE A 171 4.18 6.83 -11.42
N SER A 172 4.61 7.41 -10.29
CA SER A 172 5.38 8.67 -10.30
C SER A 172 6.82 8.53 -10.81
N LEU A 173 7.48 7.38 -10.58
CA LEU A 173 8.89 7.20 -10.88
C LEU A 173 9.16 6.39 -12.17
N ILE A 174 8.18 5.65 -12.67
CA ILE A 174 8.32 4.81 -13.88
C ILE A 174 7.33 5.24 -14.96
N MET A 175 6.01 5.14 -14.69
CA MET A 175 5.01 5.37 -15.75
C MET A 175 4.90 6.84 -16.17
N LEU A 176 4.87 7.76 -15.21
CA LEU A 176 4.67 9.19 -15.46
C LEU A 176 5.86 9.85 -16.18
N PRO A 177 7.13 9.60 -15.81
CA PRO A 177 8.27 10.14 -16.54
C PRO A 177 8.34 9.60 -17.97
N GLU A 178 8.02 8.31 -18.18
CA GLU A 178 7.99 7.71 -19.51
C GLU A 178 6.85 8.28 -20.37
N TYR A 179 5.67 8.52 -19.78
CA TYR A 179 4.54 9.10 -20.50
C TYR A 179 4.79 10.57 -20.88
N LEU A 180 5.41 11.36 -20.01
CA LEU A 180 5.63 12.79 -20.22
C LEU A 180 6.87 13.10 -21.07
N TRP A 181 7.94 12.31 -20.92
CA TRP A 181 9.25 12.61 -21.49
C TRP A 181 9.80 11.49 -22.38
N GLY A 182 9.17 10.32 -22.40
CA GLY A 182 9.54 9.22 -23.29
C GLY A 182 9.15 9.50 -24.74
N LEU A 183 9.77 8.76 -25.65
CA LEU A 183 9.46 8.87 -27.08
C LEU A 183 8.03 8.35 -27.35
N PRO A 184 7.25 9.01 -28.23
CA PRO A 184 5.87 8.64 -28.52
C PRO A 184 5.78 7.30 -29.26
N TYR A 185 4.58 6.70 -29.27
CA TYR A 185 4.29 5.50 -30.05
C TYR A 185 4.66 5.69 -31.54
N GLY A 186 5.20 4.64 -32.20
CA GLY A 186 5.64 4.71 -33.59
C GLY A 186 7.10 5.14 -33.80
N SER A 187 7.79 5.60 -32.75
CA SER A 187 9.18 6.08 -32.84
C SER A 187 10.24 4.98 -32.69
N LEU A 188 9.93 3.95 -31.92
CA LEU A 188 10.84 2.84 -31.61
C LEU A 188 10.19 1.50 -31.96
N PRO A 189 10.99 0.49 -32.40
CA PRO A 189 10.45 -0.84 -32.70
C PRO A 189 9.72 -1.46 -31.50
N ARG A 190 10.26 -1.33 -30.29
CA ARG A 190 9.65 -1.82 -29.04
C ARG A 190 8.36 -1.09 -28.60
N LYS A 191 8.03 0.04 -29.23
CA LYS A 191 6.84 0.85 -28.95
C LYS A 191 5.86 0.86 -30.12
N THR A 192 6.02 -0.06 -31.07
CA THR A 192 5.22 -0.08 -32.30
C THR A 192 4.86 -1.52 -32.64
N VAL A 193 3.56 -1.77 -32.83
CA VAL A 193 3.07 -3.07 -33.28
C VAL A 193 3.72 -3.41 -34.64
N PRO A 194 4.23 -4.64 -34.85
CA PRO A 194 4.76 -5.08 -36.14
C PRO A 194 3.68 -5.03 -37.23
N ARG A 195 4.08 -4.76 -38.48
CA ARG A 195 3.14 -4.69 -39.61
C ARG A 195 2.33 -5.98 -39.84
N ALA A 196 2.89 -7.14 -39.50
CA ALA A 196 2.19 -8.41 -39.62
C ALA A 196 0.99 -8.55 -38.65
N GLU A 197 1.04 -7.88 -37.50
CA GLU A 197 0.04 -8.00 -36.42
C GLU A 197 -0.92 -6.80 -36.37
N GLU A 198 -0.63 -5.73 -37.10
CA GLU A 198 -1.35 -4.45 -37.04
C GLU A 198 -2.87 -4.59 -37.31
N ALA A 199 -3.26 -5.48 -38.24
CA ALA A 199 -4.65 -5.71 -38.60
C ALA A 199 -5.47 -6.44 -37.51
N SER A 200 -4.84 -7.30 -36.72
CA SER A 200 -5.49 -8.08 -35.66
C SER A 200 -5.28 -7.49 -34.26
N ALA A 201 -4.39 -6.50 -34.11
CA ALA A 201 -3.95 -5.97 -32.82
C ALA A 201 -5.05 -5.28 -31.99
N ALA A 202 -6.17 -4.88 -32.60
CA ALA A 202 -7.33 -4.27 -31.92
C ALA A 202 -8.49 -5.26 -31.68
N ASN A 203 -8.36 -6.52 -32.11
CA ASN A 203 -9.40 -7.51 -31.92
C ASN A 203 -9.57 -7.85 -30.44
N PHE A 204 -10.83 -8.03 -30.00
CA PHE A 204 -11.15 -8.29 -28.59
C PHE A 204 -10.45 -9.54 -28.03
N GLY A 205 -10.37 -10.63 -28.80
CA GLY A 205 -9.67 -11.84 -28.36
C GLY A 205 -8.18 -11.62 -28.10
N VAL A 206 -7.50 -10.92 -29.02
CA VAL A 206 -6.08 -10.57 -28.89
C VAL A 206 -5.84 -9.63 -27.69
N LEU A 207 -6.75 -8.69 -27.47
CA LEU A 207 -6.67 -7.74 -26.37
C LEU A 207 -6.96 -8.38 -25.01
N TYR A 208 -7.87 -9.35 -24.95
CA TYR A 208 -8.16 -10.14 -23.76
C TYR A 208 -6.95 -10.99 -23.32
N ASP A 209 -6.17 -11.46 -24.30
CA ASP A 209 -4.91 -12.15 -24.07
C ASP A 209 -3.73 -11.21 -23.76
N PHE A 210 -3.97 -9.89 -23.71
CA PHE A 210 -2.97 -8.84 -23.53
C PHE A 210 -1.88 -8.80 -24.62
N ASN A 211 -2.20 -9.30 -25.82
CA ASN A 211 -1.35 -9.25 -27.00
C ASN A 211 -1.70 -8.05 -27.90
N GLY A 212 -0.94 -7.86 -28.99
CA GLY A 212 -1.16 -6.77 -29.94
C GLY A 212 -0.96 -5.40 -29.29
N LEU A 213 -1.95 -4.51 -29.36
CA LEU A 213 -1.82 -3.15 -28.81
C LEU A 213 -1.54 -3.12 -27.31
N ALA A 214 -2.07 -4.08 -26.54
CA ALA A 214 -1.84 -4.14 -25.10
C ALA A 214 -0.37 -4.42 -24.77
N GLN A 215 0.28 -5.31 -25.52
CA GLN A 215 1.68 -5.70 -25.33
C GLN A 215 2.64 -4.50 -25.52
N TYR A 216 2.38 -3.66 -26.53
CA TYR A 216 3.18 -2.46 -26.84
C TYR A 216 2.69 -1.20 -26.10
N SER A 217 2.25 -1.36 -24.85
CA SER A 217 1.76 -0.26 -24.01
C SER A 217 2.60 -0.10 -22.73
N VAL A 218 2.45 1.05 -22.06
CA VAL A 218 3.12 1.37 -20.77
C VAL A 218 2.83 0.34 -19.66
N LEU A 219 1.83 -0.53 -19.86
CA LEU A 219 1.43 -1.55 -18.90
C LEU A 219 2.51 -2.61 -18.66
N PHE A 220 3.33 -2.91 -19.68
CA PHE A 220 4.30 -4.02 -19.68
C PHE A 220 5.75 -3.55 -19.78
N TYR A 221 6.66 -4.38 -19.27
CA TYR A 221 8.11 -4.15 -19.23
C TYR A 221 8.73 -3.84 -20.61
N GLY A 222 8.29 -4.49 -21.68
CA GLY A 222 8.88 -4.36 -23.02
C GLY A 222 8.77 -2.97 -23.65
N TYR A 223 7.82 -2.14 -23.21
CA TYR A 223 7.58 -0.80 -23.75
C TYR A 223 8.67 0.22 -23.39
N TYR A 224 9.34 0.03 -22.26
CA TYR A 224 10.28 1.00 -21.68
C TYR A 224 11.61 1.05 -22.44
N ASP A 225 12.16 2.25 -22.61
CA ASP A 225 13.38 2.50 -23.38
C ASP A 225 14.66 2.11 -22.61
N ASN A 226 15.72 1.73 -23.33
CA ASN A 226 17.02 1.33 -22.76
C ASN A 226 18.01 2.50 -22.62
N LYS A 227 17.61 3.70 -23.06
CA LYS A 227 18.45 4.90 -22.93
C LYS A 227 18.67 5.26 -21.47
N ARG A 228 19.90 5.62 -21.14
CA ARG A 228 20.33 5.97 -19.77
C ARG A 228 19.58 7.17 -19.20
N THR A 229 19.20 8.14 -20.02
CA THR A 229 18.52 9.37 -19.62
C THR A 229 17.38 9.71 -20.58
N ILE A 230 16.25 10.15 -20.04
CA ILE A 230 15.03 10.51 -20.76
C ILE A 230 14.65 11.96 -20.45
N GLY A 231 14.23 12.69 -21.48
CA GLY A 231 13.76 14.07 -21.38
C GLY A 231 14.84 15.12 -21.13
N TRP A 232 14.42 16.39 -21.09
CA TRP A 232 15.28 17.53 -20.76
C TRP A 232 15.90 17.39 -19.36
N MET A 233 15.18 16.85 -18.39
CA MET A 233 15.67 16.70 -17.01
C MET A 233 16.72 15.59 -16.81
N ASN A 234 17.15 14.91 -17.88
CA ASN A 234 18.08 13.78 -17.82
C ASN A 234 17.64 12.69 -16.81
N PHE A 235 16.34 12.35 -16.82
CA PHE A 235 15.78 11.39 -15.87
C PHE A 235 16.25 9.96 -16.19
N ARG A 236 16.77 9.23 -15.19
CA ARG A 236 17.36 7.90 -15.41
C ARG A 236 16.37 6.78 -15.22
N LEU A 237 15.70 6.40 -16.29
CA LEU A 237 14.65 5.37 -16.26
C LEU A 237 15.17 4.00 -15.80
N PRO A 238 16.29 3.43 -16.32
CA PRO A 238 16.73 2.09 -15.91
C PRO A 238 17.14 2.01 -14.44
N LEU A 239 17.75 3.08 -13.92
CA LEU A 239 18.11 3.19 -12.50
C LEU A 239 16.86 3.36 -11.63
N SER A 240 15.92 4.22 -12.03
CA SER A 240 14.64 4.41 -11.34
C SER A 240 13.86 3.10 -11.26
N TYR A 241 13.81 2.34 -12.36
CA TYR A 241 13.16 1.04 -12.43
C TYR A 241 13.71 0.06 -11.38
N PHE A 242 15.03 -0.04 -11.31
CA PHE A 242 15.71 -0.93 -10.36
C PHE A 242 15.55 -0.44 -8.90
N LEU A 243 15.69 0.87 -8.65
CA LEU A 243 15.53 1.47 -7.33
C LEU A 243 14.10 1.37 -6.82
N VAL A 244 13.08 1.50 -7.67
CA VAL A 244 11.69 1.26 -7.29
C VAL A 244 11.49 -0.21 -6.89
N GLY A 245 12.10 -1.16 -7.59
CA GLY A 245 12.13 -2.57 -7.17
C GLY A 245 12.70 -2.75 -5.76
N ILE A 246 13.89 -2.19 -5.50
CA ILE A 246 14.51 -2.22 -4.16
C ILE A 246 13.67 -1.48 -3.13
N MET A 247 13.13 -0.32 -3.45
CA MET A 247 12.34 0.50 -2.53
C MET A 247 10.99 -0.15 -2.22
N CYS A 248 10.37 -0.86 -3.17
CA CYS A 248 9.17 -1.66 -2.93
C CYS A 248 9.47 -2.83 -2.00
N ILE A 249 10.57 -3.55 -2.24
CA ILE A 249 11.03 -4.65 -1.37
C ILE A 249 11.40 -4.10 0.02
N GLY A 250 12.21 -3.04 0.07
CA GLY A 250 12.70 -2.39 1.28
C GLY A 250 11.63 -1.69 2.10
N TYR A 251 10.65 -1.03 1.47
CA TYR A 251 9.46 -0.50 2.15
C TYR A 251 8.68 -1.63 2.82
N SER A 252 8.60 -2.78 2.15
CA SER A 252 7.93 -3.94 2.71
C SER A 252 8.70 -4.54 3.90
N PHE A 253 10.03 -4.55 3.85
CA PHE A 253 10.90 -4.89 4.99
C PHE A 253 10.91 -3.82 6.12
N LEU A 254 10.67 -2.54 5.79
CA LEU A 254 10.58 -1.47 6.79
C LEU A 254 9.25 -1.52 7.54
N VAL A 255 8.17 -1.77 6.80
CA VAL A 255 6.87 -2.13 7.37
C VAL A 255 7.04 -3.35 8.29
N GLU A 256 7.88 -4.32 7.90
CA GLU A 256 8.23 -5.47 8.72
C GLU A 256 8.92 -5.12 10.04
N ALA A 257 10.02 -4.39 9.98
CA ALA A 257 10.80 -4.03 11.16
C ALA A 257 10.01 -3.17 12.17
N ILE A 258 9.14 -2.28 11.70
CA ILE A 258 8.34 -1.37 12.56
C ILE A 258 7.18 -2.12 13.26
N ILE A 259 6.75 -3.25 12.70
CA ILE A 259 5.61 -4.02 13.19
C ILE A 259 6.05 -5.16 14.11
N GLU A 260 7.23 -5.72 13.85
CA GLU A 260 7.82 -6.85 14.58
C GLU A 260 8.22 -6.50 16.04
N GLU A 261 8.34 -5.20 16.37
CA GLU A 261 8.65 -4.71 17.72
C GLU A 261 7.55 -4.99 18.78
N ARG A 262 6.45 -5.67 18.41
CA ARG A 262 5.33 -6.00 19.32
C ARG A 262 4.83 -7.45 19.22
N ALA A 263 5.72 -8.44 19.34
CA ALA A 263 5.33 -9.86 19.40
C ALA A 263 6.04 -10.67 20.51
N ALA A 264 5.29 -11.06 21.55
CA ALA A 264 5.49 -12.20 22.45
C ALA A 264 4.20 -12.30 23.32
N GLN A 265 3.55 -13.42 23.66
CA GLN A 265 3.76 -14.87 23.81
C GLN A 265 2.38 -15.56 23.67
N VAL A 266 2.31 -16.90 23.57
CA VAL A 266 1.57 -17.82 24.49
C VAL A 266 1.81 -19.27 24.03
N GLU A 267 2.23 -20.14 24.96
CA GLU A 267 2.31 -21.61 24.85
C GLU A 267 1.03 -22.25 25.42
N GLU A 268 0.59 -23.39 24.86
CA GLU A 268 -0.35 -24.32 25.54
C GLU A 268 -0.08 -25.80 25.16
N ASN A 269 -0.29 -26.69 26.14
CA ASN A 269 0.00 -28.15 26.15
C ASN A 269 -1.22 -29.02 25.73
N ILE A 270 -1.11 -30.35 25.83
CA ILE A 270 -0.66 -31.33 24.85
C ILE A 270 -1.28 -32.68 25.31
N HIS A 271 -2.18 -33.28 24.52
CA HIS A 271 -2.16 -34.71 24.11
C HIS A 271 -3.47 -35.29 23.55
N LEU A 272 -4.68 -34.84 23.89
CA LEU A 272 -5.90 -35.43 23.30
C LEU A 272 -6.31 -34.78 21.97
N ILE A 273 -6.06 -33.47 21.82
CA ILE A 273 -6.36 -32.70 20.60
C ILE A 273 -5.34 -32.99 19.47
N ARG A 274 -4.21 -33.66 19.78
CA ARG A 274 -3.12 -33.95 18.84
C ARG A 274 -3.53 -34.96 17.75
N PHE A 275 -4.43 -35.90 18.07
CA PHE A 275 -4.89 -36.92 17.13
C PHE A 275 -5.87 -36.37 16.09
N LEU A 276 -6.85 -35.57 16.51
CA LEU A 276 -7.80 -34.90 15.61
C LEU A 276 -7.10 -33.84 14.74
N ARG A 277 -6.14 -33.10 15.30
CA ARG A 277 -5.26 -32.19 14.55
C ARG A 277 -4.30 -32.92 13.60
N PHE A 278 -3.86 -34.14 13.92
CA PHE A 278 -3.02 -34.93 13.01
C PHE A 278 -3.82 -35.35 11.77
N LEU A 279 -5.06 -35.79 11.97
CA LEU A 279 -5.97 -36.20 10.90
C LEU A 279 -6.36 -35.01 10.00
N ALA A 280 -6.71 -33.87 10.60
CA ALA A 280 -7.01 -32.64 9.85
C ALA A 280 -5.77 -32.09 9.11
N ASN A 281 -4.58 -32.08 9.72
CA ASN A 281 -3.35 -31.66 9.04
C ASN A 281 -2.89 -32.66 7.96
N PHE A 282 -3.20 -33.95 8.11
CA PHE A 282 -2.98 -34.96 7.07
C PHE A 282 -3.87 -34.71 5.84
N PHE A 283 -5.16 -34.43 6.04
CA PHE A 283 -6.06 -34.06 4.95
C PHE A 283 -5.63 -32.76 4.26
N VAL A 284 -5.20 -31.76 5.04
CA VAL A 284 -4.63 -30.52 4.48
C VAL A 284 -3.39 -30.80 3.64
N PHE A 285 -2.49 -31.68 4.08
CA PHE A 285 -1.30 -32.04 3.31
C PHE A 285 -1.65 -32.78 2.01
N LEU A 286 -2.66 -33.66 2.05
CA LEU A 286 -3.18 -34.32 0.84
C LEU A 286 -3.81 -33.32 -0.13
N THR A 287 -4.59 -32.35 0.36
CA THR A 287 -5.18 -31.30 -0.48
C THR A 287 -4.09 -30.43 -1.11
N LEU A 288 -3.05 -30.06 -0.35
CA LEU A 288 -1.90 -29.29 -0.85
C LEU A 288 -1.07 -30.08 -1.88
N GLY A 289 -0.83 -31.37 -1.64
CA GLY A 289 -0.12 -32.24 -2.58
C GLY A 289 -0.93 -32.47 -3.86
N GLY A 290 -2.24 -32.70 -3.72
CA GLY A 290 -3.16 -32.87 -4.84
C GLY A 290 -3.31 -31.60 -5.69
N SER A 291 -3.43 -30.43 -5.06
CA SER A 291 -3.47 -29.16 -5.77
C SER A 291 -2.15 -28.89 -6.50
N GLY A 292 -1.00 -29.14 -5.86
CA GLY A 292 0.31 -28.99 -6.48
C GLY A 292 0.49 -29.90 -7.72
N TYR A 293 0.06 -31.16 -7.63
CA TYR A 293 0.10 -32.09 -8.77
C TYR A 293 -0.82 -31.66 -9.92
N LEU A 294 -2.05 -31.23 -9.61
CA LEU A 294 -2.99 -30.74 -10.63
C LEU A 294 -2.46 -29.52 -11.37
N ILE A 295 -1.79 -28.60 -10.65
CA ILE A 295 -1.18 -27.42 -11.27
C ILE A 295 0.00 -27.82 -12.14
N PHE A 296 0.90 -28.66 -11.64
CA PHE A 296 2.03 -29.16 -12.44
C PHE A 296 1.53 -29.83 -13.72
N TRP A 297 0.51 -30.67 -13.62
CA TRP A 297 -0.10 -31.33 -14.77
C TRP A 297 -0.76 -30.33 -15.73
N ALA A 298 -1.52 -29.37 -15.22
CA ALA A 298 -2.20 -28.35 -16.02
C ALA A 298 -1.21 -27.42 -16.74
N VAL A 299 -0.11 -27.03 -16.08
CA VAL A 299 0.91 -26.20 -16.73
C VAL A 299 1.69 -26.99 -17.77
N LYS A 300 2.06 -28.24 -17.47
CA LYS A 300 2.73 -29.08 -18.47
C LYS A 300 1.88 -29.28 -19.72
N ARG A 301 0.57 -29.43 -19.54
CA ARG A 301 -0.39 -29.54 -20.64
C ARG A 301 -0.60 -28.22 -21.38
N SER A 302 -0.64 -27.09 -20.68
CA SER A 302 -0.70 -25.77 -21.34
C SER A 302 0.55 -25.49 -22.17
N GLN A 303 1.72 -25.99 -21.75
CA GLN A 303 2.96 -25.91 -22.53
C GLN A 303 2.88 -26.74 -23.82
N GLU A 304 2.28 -27.94 -23.80
CA GLU A 304 2.05 -28.74 -25.00
C GLU A 304 1.16 -28.00 -26.01
N PHE A 305 0.15 -27.27 -25.52
CA PHE A 305 -0.71 -26.43 -26.35
C PHE A 305 -0.03 -25.17 -26.86
N ALA A 306 0.94 -24.61 -26.13
CA ALA A 306 1.71 -23.45 -26.58
C ALA A 306 2.61 -23.75 -27.79
N GLN A 307 2.98 -25.03 -28.01
CA GLN A 307 3.75 -25.46 -29.17
C GLN A 307 2.88 -25.72 -30.41
N GLN A 308 1.54 -25.73 -30.27
CA GLN A 308 0.59 -25.95 -31.36
C GLN A 308 0.08 -24.62 -31.94
N ASP A 309 -0.36 -24.64 -33.20
CA ASP A 309 -0.81 -23.43 -33.90
C ASP A 309 -2.04 -22.80 -33.21
N PRO A 310 -1.98 -21.50 -32.82
CA PRO A 310 -3.00 -20.82 -32.02
C PRO A 310 -4.43 -20.86 -32.60
N ASP A 311 -4.56 -21.02 -33.91
CA ASP A 311 -5.85 -21.02 -34.63
C ASP A 311 -6.58 -22.36 -34.53
N THR A 312 -5.89 -23.44 -34.14
CA THR A 312 -6.47 -24.78 -34.00
C THR A 312 -7.02 -25.05 -32.60
N LEU A 313 -6.62 -24.25 -31.61
CA LEU A 313 -7.00 -24.43 -30.22
C LEU A 313 -8.27 -23.65 -29.85
N GLY A 314 -9.21 -24.34 -29.20
CA GLY A 314 -10.39 -23.72 -28.61
C GLY A 314 -10.07 -22.83 -27.41
N TRP A 315 -11.07 -22.05 -26.98
CA TRP A 315 -10.93 -21.13 -25.84
C TRP A 315 -10.67 -21.87 -24.52
N TRP A 316 -11.25 -23.05 -24.34
CA TRP A 316 -11.10 -23.84 -23.12
C TRP A 316 -9.69 -24.38 -22.96
N GLU A 317 -9.08 -24.85 -24.04
CA GLU A 317 -7.71 -25.37 -24.08
C GLU A 317 -6.69 -24.26 -23.75
N LYS A 318 -6.92 -23.04 -24.23
CA LYS A 318 -6.07 -21.86 -23.92
C LYS A 318 -6.18 -21.41 -22.47
N ASN A 319 -7.36 -21.55 -21.87
CA ASN A 319 -7.65 -21.05 -20.53
C ASN A 319 -7.67 -22.15 -19.45
N GLU A 320 -7.32 -23.40 -19.81
CA GLU A 320 -7.37 -24.56 -18.92
C GLU A 320 -6.58 -24.33 -17.64
N MET A 321 -5.33 -23.86 -17.76
CA MET A 321 -4.46 -23.58 -16.62
C MET A 321 -5.08 -22.52 -15.68
N ASN A 322 -5.58 -21.42 -16.23
CA ASN A 322 -6.20 -20.33 -15.47
C ASN A 322 -7.49 -20.79 -14.77
N MET A 323 -8.27 -21.65 -15.44
CA MET A 323 -9.47 -22.27 -14.86
C MET A 323 -9.12 -23.21 -13.72
N VAL A 324 -8.11 -24.08 -13.88
CA VAL A 324 -7.66 -25.00 -12.81
C VAL A 324 -7.18 -24.22 -11.59
N MET A 325 -6.37 -23.17 -11.79
CA MET A 325 -5.90 -22.31 -10.71
C MET A 325 -7.05 -21.61 -9.97
N SER A 326 -8.02 -21.09 -10.74
CA SER A 326 -9.24 -20.45 -10.21
C SER A 326 -10.14 -21.42 -9.44
N LEU A 327 -10.35 -22.64 -9.96
CA LEU A 327 -11.17 -23.67 -9.32
C LEU A 327 -10.51 -24.20 -8.05
N LEU A 328 -9.19 -24.41 -8.05
CA LEU A 328 -8.46 -24.76 -6.83
C LEU A 328 -8.56 -23.65 -5.77
N GLY A 329 -8.48 -22.39 -6.19
CA GLY A 329 -8.73 -21.23 -5.33
C GLY A 329 -10.15 -21.17 -4.77
N MET A 330 -11.14 -21.75 -5.44
CA MET A 330 -12.54 -21.82 -4.99
C MET A 330 -12.82 -23.01 -4.07
N PHE A 331 -12.39 -24.21 -4.45
CA PHE A 331 -12.77 -25.45 -3.76
C PHE A 331 -11.86 -25.77 -2.57
N CYS A 332 -10.56 -25.48 -2.64
CA CYS A 332 -9.66 -25.82 -1.53
C CYS A 332 -9.96 -25.01 -0.26
N PRO A 333 -10.28 -23.70 -0.31
CA PRO A 333 -10.69 -22.97 0.89
C PRO A 333 -11.98 -23.47 1.52
N THR A 334 -12.97 -23.87 0.72
CA THR A 334 -14.22 -24.44 1.24
C THR A 334 -14.01 -25.79 1.91
N LEU A 335 -13.07 -26.60 1.40
CA LEU A 335 -12.62 -27.82 2.08
C LEU A 335 -11.86 -27.52 3.39
N PHE A 336 -11.04 -26.46 3.42
CA PHE A 336 -10.35 -26.06 4.66
C PHE A 336 -11.31 -25.54 5.74
N ASP A 337 -12.40 -24.88 5.34
CA ASP A 337 -13.48 -24.50 6.27
C ASP A 337 -14.14 -25.74 6.90
N LEU A 338 -14.47 -26.74 6.07
CA LEU A 338 -15.01 -28.02 6.56
C LEU A 338 -14.04 -28.72 7.52
N PHE A 339 -12.73 -28.70 7.22
CA PHE A 339 -11.72 -29.26 8.11
C PHE A 339 -11.53 -28.45 9.40
N ALA A 340 -11.79 -27.14 9.37
CA ALA A 340 -11.71 -26.31 10.57
C ALA A 340 -12.83 -26.63 11.57
N GLU A 341 -14.02 -27.01 11.10
CA GLU A 341 -15.12 -27.48 11.96
C GLU A 341 -14.76 -28.80 12.67
N LEU A 342 -14.02 -29.67 12.00
CA LEU A 342 -13.53 -30.92 12.59
C LEU A 342 -12.45 -30.71 13.66
N GLU A 343 -11.82 -29.52 13.74
CA GLU A 343 -10.73 -29.24 14.68
C GLU A 343 -11.18 -28.55 15.98
N ASP A 344 -12.43 -28.09 16.03
CA ASP A 344 -13.08 -27.45 17.17
C ASP A 344 -12.20 -26.41 17.89
N TYR A 345 -11.50 -25.60 17.09
CA TYR A 345 -10.67 -24.51 17.61
C TYR A 345 -11.56 -23.38 18.13
N HIS A 346 -11.08 -22.69 19.17
CA HIS A 346 -11.61 -21.37 19.52
C HIS A 346 -11.64 -20.49 18.26
N PRO A 347 -12.74 -19.74 17.97
CA PRO A 347 -12.97 -19.11 16.65
C PRO A 347 -11.83 -18.21 16.18
N LEU A 348 -11.13 -17.56 17.11
CA LEU A 348 -9.95 -16.73 16.82
C LEU A 348 -8.69 -17.52 16.44
N ILE A 349 -8.56 -18.76 16.89
CA ILE A 349 -7.44 -19.65 16.57
C ILE A 349 -7.78 -20.42 15.28
N ALA A 350 -9.04 -20.86 15.14
CA ALA A 350 -9.57 -21.46 13.92
C ALA A 350 -9.32 -20.57 12.70
N LEU A 351 -9.70 -19.28 12.81
CA LEU A 351 -9.50 -18.29 11.75
C LEU A 351 -8.03 -18.09 11.37
N LYS A 352 -7.09 -18.26 12.32
CA LYS A 352 -5.65 -18.13 12.05
C LYS A 352 -5.09 -19.33 11.30
N TRP A 353 -5.48 -20.54 11.71
CA TRP A 353 -5.04 -21.78 11.05
C TRP A 353 -5.65 -21.94 9.67
N LEU A 354 -6.95 -21.66 9.53
CA LEU A 354 -7.64 -21.59 8.24
C LEU A 354 -6.89 -20.65 7.28
N LEU A 355 -6.58 -19.45 7.76
CA LEU A 355 -5.87 -18.46 6.96
C LEU A 355 -4.43 -18.88 6.62
N GLY A 356 -3.73 -19.52 7.55
CA GLY A 356 -2.40 -20.08 7.32
C GLY A 356 -2.39 -21.19 6.26
N ARG A 357 -3.45 -22.02 6.19
CA ARG A 357 -3.61 -23.10 5.20
C ARG A 357 -3.94 -22.59 3.81
N ILE A 358 -4.88 -21.64 3.73
CA ILE A 358 -5.20 -20.93 2.48
C ILE A 358 -3.93 -20.26 1.94
N PHE A 359 -3.12 -19.68 2.82
CA PHE A 359 -1.84 -19.11 2.43
C PHE A 359 -0.83 -20.15 1.95
N ALA A 360 -0.66 -21.27 2.66
CA ALA A 360 0.26 -22.33 2.23
C ALA A 360 -0.10 -22.89 0.85
N LEU A 361 -1.40 -23.05 0.59
CA LEU A 361 -1.92 -23.42 -0.73
C LEU A 361 -1.54 -22.36 -1.77
N LEU A 362 -1.79 -21.09 -1.47
CA LEU A 362 -1.48 -20.00 -2.38
C LEU A 362 0.00 -19.92 -2.73
N LEU A 363 0.86 -20.02 -1.72
CA LEU A 363 2.31 -20.00 -1.89
C LEU A 363 2.77 -21.21 -2.70
N GLY A 364 2.27 -22.41 -2.38
CA GLY A 364 2.57 -23.63 -3.13
C GLY A 364 2.18 -23.48 -4.61
N ASN A 365 0.96 -23.03 -4.88
CA ASN A 365 0.43 -22.84 -6.23
C ASN A 365 1.29 -21.84 -7.03
N LEU A 366 1.66 -20.72 -6.40
CA LEU A 366 2.52 -19.70 -7.00
C LEU A 366 3.93 -20.24 -7.32
N TYR A 367 4.55 -21.00 -6.42
CA TYR A 367 5.89 -21.55 -6.64
C TYR A 367 5.88 -22.61 -7.74
N VAL A 368 4.88 -23.49 -7.77
CA VAL A 368 4.74 -24.48 -8.86
C VAL A 368 4.53 -23.76 -10.21
N PHE A 369 3.71 -22.70 -10.24
CA PHE A 369 3.54 -21.90 -11.44
C PHE A 369 4.85 -21.27 -11.93
N ILE A 370 5.65 -20.67 -11.03
CA ILE A 370 6.93 -20.05 -11.41
C ILE A 370 7.94 -21.09 -11.88
N LEU A 371 8.03 -22.23 -11.19
CA LEU A 371 8.90 -23.33 -11.62
C LEU A 371 8.53 -23.82 -13.03
N ALA A 372 7.24 -23.85 -13.36
CA ALA A 372 6.81 -24.24 -14.68
C ALA A 372 7.04 -23.14 -15.74
N LEU A 373 6.93 -21.85 -15.37
CA LEU A 373 7.33 -20.73 -16.25
C LEU A 373 8.84 -20.73 -16.55
N MET A 374 9.68 -21.24 -15.65
CA MET A 374 11.14 -21.31 -15.89
C MET A 374 11.48 -22.08 -17.15
N ASP A 375 10.81 -23.21 -17.40
CA ASP A 375 11.08 -24.04 -18.57
C ASP A 375 10.69 -23.30 -19.86
N GLU A 376 9.59 -22.56 -19.85
CA GLU A 376 9.16 -21.75 -21.00
C GLU A 376 10.11 -20.57 -21.25
N ILE A 377 10.58 -19.92 -20.19
CA ILE A 377 11.56 -18.84 -20.29
C ILE A 377 12.87 -19.36 -20.86
N ASN A 378 13.33 -20.53 -20.43
CA ASN A 378 14.53 -21.16 -20.98
C ASN A 378 14.39 -21.43 -22.49
N ASN A 379 13.23 -21.93 -22.94
CA ASN A 379 12.96 -22.13 -24.37
C ASN A 379 12.99 -20.80 -25.16
N LYS A 380 12.35 -19.74 -24.64
CA LYS A 380 12.38 -18.42 -25.28
C LYS A 380 13.78 -17.81 -25.33
N ILE A 381 14.60 -18.03 -24.31
CA ILE A 381 16.02 -17.61 -24.30
C ILE A 381 16.82 -18.35 -25.38
N GLU A 382 16.49 -19.61 -25.69
CA GLU A 382 17.10 -20.33 -26.81
C GLU A 382 16.64 -19.81 -28.18
N GLU A 383 15.35 -19.55 -28.36
CA GLU A 383 14.79 -18.91 -29.56
C GLU A 383 15.42 -17.53 -29.80
N GLU A 384 15.59 -16.74 -28.73
CA GLU A 384 16.21 -15.41 -28.76
C GLU A 384 17.63 -15.46 -29.34
N LYS A 385 18.44 -16.47 -28.99
CA LYS A 385 19.80 -16.64 -29.53
C LYS A 385 19.79 -16.82 -31.05
N LEU A 386 18.82 -17.58 -31.57
CA LEU A 386 18.65 -17.79 -33.01
C LEU A 386 18.20 -16.52 -33.72
N VAL A 387 17.21 -15.82 -33.16
CA VAL A 387 16.69 -14.57 -33.74
C VAL A 387 17.76 -13.47 -33.72
N LYS A 388 18.55 -13.37 -32.65
CA LYS A 388 19.67 -12.43 -32.56
C LYS A 388 20.69 -12.65 -33.68
N ALA A 389 21.02 -13.91 -34.00
CA ALA A 389 21.89 -14.24 -35.13
C ALA A 389 21.25 -13.83 -36.47
N ASN A 390 19.96 -14.13 -36.68
CA ASN A 390 19.24 -13.75 -37.90
C ASN A 390 19.15 -12.23 -38.08
N ILE A 391 18.96 -11.47 -37.00
CA ILE A 391 18.93 -9.99 -37.06
C ILE A 391 20.28 -9.43 -37.48
N THR A 392 21.39 -9.93 -36.91
CA THR A 392 22.73 -9.46 -37.33
C THR A 392 22.99 -9.73 -38.82
N LEU A 393 22.49 -10.86 -39.35
CA LEU A 393 22.55 -11.17 -40.77
C LEU A 393 21.65 -10.24 -41.60
N TRP A 394 20.43 -9.98 -41.12
CA TRP A 394 19.50 -9.05 -41.76
C TRP A 394 20.09 -7.63 -41.84
N GLU A 395 20.64 -7.12 -40.74
CA GLU A 395 21.31 -5.80 -40.68
C GLU A 395 22.47 -5.74 -41.67
N ALA A 396 23.33 -6.76 -41.71
CA ALA A 396 24.46 -6.83 -42.64
C ALA A 396 24.00 -6.84 -44.11
N ASN A 397 22.95 -7.61 -44.43
CA ASN A 397 22.37 -7.66 -45.77
C ASN A 397 21.73 -6.33 -46.17
N MET A 398 21.07 -5.65 -45.22
CA MET A 398 20.41 -4.37 -45.46
C MET A 398 21.44 -3.26 -45.73
N ILE A 399 22.52 -3.21 -44.95
CA ILE A 399 23.65 -2.31 -45.17
C ILE A 399 24.31 -2.58 -46.53
N LYS A 400 24.48 -3.85 -46.90
CA LYS A 400 25.02 -4.24 -48.21
C LYS A 400 24.12 -3.78 -49.36
N ALA A 401 22.80 -3.92 -49.22
CA ALA A 401 21.83 -3.44 -50.21
C ALA A 401 21.83 -1.91 -50.33
N TYR A 402 21.93 -1.19 -49.22
CA TYR A 402 22.03 0.27 -49.22
C TYR A 402 23.31 0.75 -49.90
N ASN A 403 24.47 0.17 -49.58
CA ASN A 403 25.75 0.51 -50.20
C ASN A 403 25.77 0.18 -51.71
N ALA A 404 25.06 -0.87 -52.13
CA ALA A 404 24.87 -1.19 -53.55
C ALA A 404 23.95 -0.19 -54.27
N SER A 405 22.97 0.37 -53.57
CA SER A 405 22.09 1.43 -54.09
C SER A 405 22.78 2.79 -54.18
N LEU A 406 23.85 3.03 -53.40
CA LEU A 406 24.63 4.25 -53.40
C LEU A 406 25.68 4.21 -54.54
N ALA A 407 25.23 4.43 -55.78
CA ALA A 407 26.13 4.56 -56.92
C ALA A 407 26.76 5.97 -56.95
N GLY A 408 27.96 6.12 -56.40
CA GLY A 408 28.80 7.33 -56.54
C GLY A 408 29.21 8.01 -55.22
N ASN A 409 30.09 9.01 -55.31
CA ASN A 409 30.63 9.81 -54.18
C ASN A 409 29.60 10.79 -53.58
N THR A 410 28.38 10.34 -53.30
CA THR A 410 27.34 11.13 -52.62
C THR A 410 27.10 10.57 -51.22
N THR A 411 27.27 11.41 -50.20
CA THR A 411 26.84 11.12 -48.83
C THR A 411 25.31 11.24 -48.76
N GLY A 412 24.60 10.15 -49.04
CA GLY A 412 23.16 10.07 -48.81
C GLY A 412 22.80 10.12 -47.32
N PRO A 413 21.56 10.48 -46.96
CA PRO A 413 21.08 10.36 -45.58
C PRO A 413 21.10 8.88 -45.14
N PRO A 414 21.33 8.58 -43.85
CA PRO A 414 21.39 7.21 -43.34
C PRO A 414 20.12 6.44 -43.71
N PHE A 415 20.27 5.15 -44.02
CA PHE A 415 19.15 4.27 -44.33
C PHE A 415 18.10 4.32 -43.20
N PHE A 416 16.84 4.57 -43.56
CA PHE A 416 15.74 4.65 -42.60
C PHE A 416 14.80 3.46 -42.80
N VAL A 417 14.72 2.59 -41.80
CA VAL A 417 13.72 1.52 -41.74
C VAL A 417 12.61 1.96 -40.82
N HIS A 418 11.36 1.83 -41.26
CA HIS A 418 10.24 2.15 -40.39
C HIS A 418 10.26 1.19 -39.18
N PRO A 419 10.07 1.69 -37.94
CA PRO A 419 10.19 0.86 -36.74
C PRO A 419 9.35 -0.42 -36.76
N ALA A 420 8.19 -0.41 -37.40
CA ALA A 420 7.29 -1.57 -37.55
C ALA A 420 7.84 -2.72 -38.42
N ASP A 421 8.86 -2.46 -39.24
CA ASP A 421 9.45 -3.43 -40.18
C ASP A 421 10.74 -4.07 -39.65
N VAL A 422 11.24 -3.62 -38.49
CA VAL A 422 12.45 -4.14 -37.86
C VAL A 422 12.14 -5.51 -37.24
N PRO A 423 12.89 -6.59 -37.57
CA PRO A 423 12.71 -7.91 -36.98
C PRO A 423 13.06 -7.88 -35.47
N ARG A 424 12.33 -8.66 -34.67
CA ARG A 424 12.44 -8.65 -33.19
C ARG A 424 12.36 -10.07 -32.65
N GLY A 425 12.95 -10.28 -31.48
CA GLY A 425 12.87 -11.52 -30.73
C GLY A 425 11.72 -11.55 -29.73
N PRO A 426 11.45 -12.73 -29.14
CA PRO A 426 10.48 -12.85 -28.07
C PRO A 426 10.98 -12.16 -26.79
N CYS A 427 10.13 -11.32 -26.18
CA CYS A 427 10.42 -10.67 -24.90
C CYS A 427 9.83 -11.48 -23.75
N TRP A 428 10.64 -12.32 -23.09
CA TRP A 428 10.16 -13.21 -22.04
C TRP A 428 9.69 -12.43 -20.79
N GLU A 429 10.28 -11.27 -20.46
CA GLU A 429 9.86 -10.46 -19.31
C GLU A 429 8.43 -9.92 -19.47
N THR A 430 8.07 -9.54 -20.70
CA THR A 430 6.71 -9.07 -21.02
C THR A 430 5.72 -10.22 -20.96
N MET A 431 6.10 -11.40 -21.45
CA MET A 431 5.28 -12.61 -21.39
C MET A 431 4.98 -13.00 -19.94
N VAL A 432 5.99 -13.00 -19.05
CA VAL A 432 5.78 -13.23 -17.61
C VAL A 432 4.81 -12.20 -17.02
N GLY A 433 4.95 -10.92 -17.39
CA GLY A 433 4.03 -9.86 -17.00
C GLY A 433 2.58 -10.09 -17.48
N GLN A 434 2.41 -10.55 -18.72
CA GLN A 434 1.10 -10.87 -19.30
C GLN A 434 0.42 -12.01 -18.53
N GLU A 435 1.14 -13.08 -18.20
CA GLU A 435 0.56 -14.19 -17.42
C GLU A 435 0.14 -13.75 -16.01
N PHE A 436 0.93 -12.91 -15.33
CA PHE A 436 0.54 -12.34 -14.03
C PHE A 436 -0.71 -11.46 -14.12
N VAL A 437 -0.85 -10.66 -15.17
CA VAL A 437 -2.04 -9.83 -15.40
C VAL A 437 -3.24 -10.71 -15.73
N ARG A 438 -3.10 -11.69 -16.62
CA ARG A 438 -4.18 -12.62 -17.02
C ARG A 438 -4.68 -13.42 -15.83
N LEU A 439 -3.78 -13.98 -15.01
CA LEU A 439 -4.13 -14.69 -13.78
C LEU A 439 -4.85 -13.76 -12.79
N THR A 440 -4.39 -12.50 -12.64
CA THR A 440 -5.04 -11.52 -11.76
C THR A 440 -6.46 -11.20 -12.23
N VAL A 441 -6.69 -11.00 -13.52
CA VAL A 441 -8.03 -10.71 -14.07
C VAL A 441 -8.94 -11.93 -13.98
N SER A 442 -8.42 -13.12 -14.25
CA SER A 442 -9.16 -14.38 -14.10
C SER A 442 -9.59 -14.61 -12.65
N ASP A 443 -8.68 -14.45 -11.68
CA ASP A 443 -8.99 -14.51 -10.25
C ASP A 443 -10.08 -13.52 -9.84
N VAL A 444 -10.01 -12.28 -10.34
CA VAL A 444 -11.01 -11.24 -10.08
C VAL A 444 -12.38 -11.64 -10.60
N LEU A 445 -12.44 -12.12 -11.84
CA LEU A 445 -13.68 -12.57 -12.46
C LEU A 445 -14.28 -13.73 -11.67
N THR A 446 -13.48 -14.76 -11.36
CA THR A 446 -13.90 -15.91 -10.56
C THR A 446 -14.41 -15.47 -9.19
N THR A 447 -13.70 -14.54 -8.52
CA THR A 447 -14.10 -13.99 -7.21
C THR A 447 -15.47 -13.30 -7.29
N TYR A 448 -15.75 -12.52 -8.33
CA TYR A 448 -17.05 -11.87 -8.45
C TYR A 448 -18.16 -12.86 -8.77
N VAL A 449 -17.88 -13.86 -9.62
CA VAL A 449 -18.83 -14.92 -9.92
C VAL A 449 -19.17 -15.71 -8.66
N THR A 450 -18.19 -16.07 -7.83
CA THR A 450 -18.43 -16.77 -6.57
C THR A 450 -19.17 -15.93 -5.54
N ILE A 451 -18.86 -14.65 -5.41
CA ILE A 451 -19.61 -13.76 -4.50
C ILE A 451 -21.06 -13.59 -4.98
N LEU A 452 -21.30 -13.37 -6.28
CA LEU A 452 -22.63 -13.10 -6.79
C LEU A 452 -23.51 -14.36 -6.84
N ILE A 453 -22.94 -15.47 -7.28
CA ILE A 453 -23.68 -16.72 -7.50
C ILE A 453 -23.54 -17.63 -6.28
N GLY A 454 -22.33 -17.85 -5.79
CA GLY A 454 -22.06 -18.77 -4.68
C GLY A 454 -22.73 -18.35 -3.38
N ASP A 455 -22.52 -17.11 -2.93
CA ASP A 455 -23.11 -16.63 -1.68
C ASP A 455 -24.64 -16.50 -1.78
N PHE A 456 -25.17 -16.18 -2.96
CA PHE A 456 -26.62 -16.13 -3.22
C PHE A 456 -27.23 -17.53 -3.21
N LEU A 457 -26.67 -18.48 -3.96
CA LEU A 457 -27.15 -19.87 -4.02
C LEU A 457 -27.05 -20.53 -2.65
N ARG A 458 -25.97 -20.29 -1.91
CA ARG A 458 -25.82 -20.76 -0.53
C ARG A 458 -26.92 -20.19 0.36
N ALA A 459 -27.18 -18.89 0.32
CA ALA A 459 -28.22 -18.27 1.14
C ALA A 459 -29.61 -18.82 0.79
N CYS A 460 -29.90 -19.06 -0.49
CA CYS A 460 -31.12 -19.73 -0.94
C CYS A 460 -31.20 -21.17 -0.42
N PHE A 461 -30.11 -21.94 -0.51
CA PHE A 461 -30.05 -23.32 -0.05
C PHE A 461 -30.25 -23.43 1.48
N VAL A 462 -29.55 -22.61 2.26
CA VAL A 462 -29.68 -22.61 3.73
C VAL A 462 -31.11 -22.26 4.14
N ARG A 463 -31.73 -21.23 3.54
CA ARG A 463 -33.14 -20.88 3.84
C ARG A 463 -34.13 -21.97 3.42
N PHE A 464 -33.88 -22.64 2.30
CA PHE A 464 -34.71 -23.75 1.83
C PHE A 464 -34.58 -24.99 2.72
N CYS A 465 -33.36 -25.37 3.10
CA CYS A 465 -33.10 -26.53 3.96
C CYS A 465 -33.52 -26.28 5.42
N ASN A 466 -33.42 -25.06 5.93
CA ASN A 466 -33.96 -24.70 7.25
C ASN A 466 -35.50 -24.77 7.28
N TYR A 467 -36.16 -24.58 6.13
CA TYR A 467 -37.61 -24.77 5.99
C TYR A 467 -38.01 -26.26 5.87
N CYS A 468 -37.16 -27.11 5.28
CA CYS A 468 -37.45 -28.53 5.05
C CYS A 468 -36.88 -29.49 6.11
N TRP A 469 -35.95 -29.08 6.98
CA TRP A 469 -35.24 -29.95 7.92
C TRP A 469 -35.07 -29.31 9.31
N CYS A 470 -35.03 -30.12 10.37
CA CYS A 470 -34.95 -29.67 11.76
C CYS A 470 -33.53 -29.28 12.26
N TRP A 471 -32.60 -28.97 11.35
CA TRP A 471 -31.26 -28.52 11.73
C TRP A 471 -31.13 -27.02 11.50
N ASP A 472 -30.78 -26.28 12.55
CA ASP A 472 -30.52 -24.85 12.49
C ASP A 472 -29.15 -24.61 11.85
N LEU A 473 -29.07 -24.73 10.52
CA LEU A 473 -27.88 -24.43 9.70
C LEU A 473 -27.52 -22.93 9.70
N GLU A 474 -28.32 -22.09 10.36
CA GLU A 474 -28.18 -20.63 10.43
C GLU A 474 -27.16 -20.19 11.50
N TYR A 475 -26.72 -21.11 12.39
CA TYR A 475 -25.79 -20.78 13.48
C TYR A 475 -24.31 -20.80 13.04
N GLY A 476 -23.67 -19.63 13.04
CA GLY A 476 -22.19 -19.50 13.11
C GLY A 476 -21.42 -19.44 11.79
N TYR A 477 -22.09 -19.56 10.63
CA TYR A 477 -21.41 -19.57 9.34
C TYR A 477 -21.32 -18.19 8.68
N VAL A 478 -20.21 -17.48 8.90
CA VAL A 478 -19.87 -16.30 8.09
C VAL A 478 -18.78 -16.67 7.10
N SER A 479 -19.18 -16.96 5.85
CA SER A 479 -18.21 -17.18 4.77
C SER A 479 -17.75 -15.84 4.21
N LEU A 480 -16.51 -15.47 4.54
CA LEU A 480 -15.82 -14.34 3.92
C LEU A 480 -14.90 -14.89 2.83
N HIS A 481 -15.42 -14.93 1.60
CA HIS A 481 -14.65 -15.26 0.41
C HIS A 481 -13.71 -14.10 0.04
N GLY A 482 -12.57 -14.05 0.71
CA GLY A 482 -11.55 -13.03 0.53
C GLY A 482 -10.30 -13.59 -0.12
N ASP A 483 -10.27 -13.62 -1.45
CA ASP A 483 -9.14 -14.20 -2.16
C ASP A 483 -7.89 -13.32 -2.07
N LYS A 484 -6.91 -13.75 -1.26
CA LYS A 484 -5.65 -13.02 -1.04
C LYS A 484 -4.64 -13.25 -2.17
N SER A 485 -4.96 -14.16 -3.10
CA SER A 485 -4.16 -14.58 -4.25
C SER A 485 -3.58 -13.43 -5.05
N SER A 486 -4.45 -12.63 -5.67
CA SER A 486 -4.03 -11.62 -6.65
C SER A 486 -3.27 -10.45 -6.01
N VAL A 487 -3.35 -10.26 -4.70
CA VAL A 487 -2.54 -9.25 -4.01
C VAL A 487 -1.09 -9.70 -3.83
N LEU A 488 -0.87 -11.01 -3.64
CA LEU A 488 0.46 -11.60 -3.63
C LEU A 488 1.09 -11.50 -5.02
N LEU A 489 0.32 -11.90 -6.03
CA LEU A 489 0.70 -11.86 -7.44
C LEU A 489 1.02 -10.44 -7.92
N SER A 490 0.24 -9.43 -7.52
CA SER A 490 0.48 -8.02 -7.86
C SER A 490 1.85 -7.52 -7.38
N ARG A 491 2.33 -7.99 -6.22
CA ARG A 491 3.62 -7.58 -5.66
C ARG A 491 4.79 -8.18 -6.43
N MET A 492 4.67 -9.45 -6.83
CA MET A 492 5.68 -10.15 -7.63
C MET A 492 5.70 -9.67 -9.08
N GLY A 493 4.53 -9.57 -9.70
CA GLY A 493 4.40 -9.17 -11.09
C GLY A 493 4.70 -7.69 -11.32
N SER A 494 4.72 -6.83 -10.29
CA SER A 494 4.97 -5.39 -10.45
C SER A 494 6.30 -5.03 -11.13
N PHE A 495 7.30 -5.91 -11.05
CA PHE A 495 8.57 -5.76 -11.77
C PHE A 495 8.46 -6.08 -13.27
N PHE A 496 7.53 -6.93 -13.69
CA PHE A 496 7.32 -7.31 -15.09
C PHE A 496 6.18 -6.52 -15.74
N ALA A 497 5.23 -6.05 -14.95
CA ALA A 497 4.13 -5.18 -15.36
C ALA A 497 3.91 -4.08 -14.29
N PRO A 498 4.51 -2.88 -14.46
CA PRO A 498 4.44 -1.77 -13.51
C PRO A 498 3.02 -1.27 -13.17
N SER A 499 2.04 -1.63 -14.02
CA SER A 499 0.63 -1.30 -13.89
C SER A 499 -0.17 -2.24 -12.97
N LEU A 500 0.37 -3.42 -12.62
CA LEU A 500 -0.29 -4.42 -11.77
C LEU A 500 -0.75 -3.89 -10.40
N PRO A 501 0.02 -3.04 -9.69
CA PRO A 501 -0.48 -2.39 -8.47
C PRO A 501 -1.75 -1.58 -8.70
N GLY A 502 -1.90 -0.93 -9.86
CA GLY A 502 -3.09 -0.17 -10.25
C GLY A 502 -4.31 -1.06 -10.48
N ILE A 503 -4.13 -2.17 -11.21
CA ILE A 503 -5.19 -3.19 -11.41
C ILE A 503 -5.65 -3.73 -10.06
N ASN A 504 -4.71 -3.99 -9.15
CA ASN A 504 -5.02 -4.48 -7.81
C ASN A 504 -5.72 -3.44 -6.92
N ILE A 505 -5.40 -2.15 -7.04
CA ILE A 505 -6.15 -1.07 -6.37
C ILE A 505 -7.60 -1.06 -6.83
N LEU A 506 -7.84 -1.14 -8.14
CA LEU A 506 -9.20 -1.17 -8.71
C LEU A 506 -9.96 -2.38 -8.18
N ARG A 507 -9.35 -3.57 -8.22
CA ARG A 507 -9.89 -4.80 -7.63
C ARG A 507 -10.25 -4.63 -6.16
N LEU A 508 -9.32 -4.15 -5.33
CA LEU A 508 -9.55 -4.01 -3.88
C LEU A 508 -10.66 -3.00 -3.60
N HIS A 509 -10.71 -1.92 -4.39
CA HIS A 509 -11.75 -0.93 -4.30
C HIS A 509 -13.12 -1.53 -4.60
N THR A 510 -13.29 -2.22 -5.72
CA THR A 510 -14.56 -2.85 -6.11
C THR A 510 -14.93 -4.02 -5.20
N SER A 511 -13.97 -4.88 -4.84
CA SER A 511 -14.15 -6.00 -3.92
C SER A 511 -14.68 -5.55 -2.55
N MET A 512 -14.16 -4.44 -2.02
CA MET A 512 -14.66 -3.86 -0.76
C MET A 512 -16.17 -3.59 -0.81
N TYR A 513 -16.69 -3.04 -1.92
CA TYR A 513 -18.12 -2.78 -2.06
C TYR A 513 -18.93 -4.06 -2.30
N PHE A 514 -18.47 -4.97 -3.17
CA PHE A 514 -19.17 -6.22 -3.44
C PHE A 514 -19.26 -7.11 -2.20
N GLN A 515 -18.18 -7.24 -1.43
CA GLN A 515 -18.17 -8.03 -0.20
C GLN A 515 -18.98 -7.35 0.92
N CYS A 516 -18.93 -6.02 1.03
CA CYS A 516 -19.85 -5.31 1.93
C CYS A 516 -21.31 -5.57 1.55
N TRP A 517 -21.65 -5.58 0.26
CA TRP A 517 -23.01 -5.87 -0.20
C TRP A 517 -23.40 -7.32 0.09
N ALA A 518 -22.55 -8.29 -0.25
CA ALA A 518 -22.81 -9.71 -0.03
C ALA A 518 -23.02 -10.04 1.46
N VAL A 519 -22.17 -9.51 2.36
CA VAL A 519 -22.34 -9.72 3.81
C VAL A 519 -23.66 -9.16 4.32
N MET A 520 -24.07 -7.98 3.84
CA MET A 520 -25.31 -7.33 4.28
C MET A 520 -26.58 -8.01 3.75
N CYS A 521 -26.51 -8.68 2.60
CA CYS A 521 -27.66 -9.30 1.94
C CYS A 521 -27.79 -10.80 2.22
N CYS A 522 -26.67 -11.53 2.30
CA CYS A 522 -26.64 -12.98 2.34
C CYS A 522 -26.36 -13.56 3.73
N ASN A 523 -25.76 -12.81 4.66
CA ASN A 523 -25.40 -13.31 5.98
C ASN A 523 -26.37 -12.82 7.07
N VAL A 524 -26.62 -13.69 8.06
CA VAL A 524 -27.44 -13.36 9.24
C VAL A 524 -26.53 -12.81 10.35
N PRO A 525 -26.88 -11.68 10.97
CA PRO A 525 -26.07 -11.10 12.04
C PRO A 525 -26.10 -11.95 13.32
N GLU A 526 -24.96 -12.10 13.99
CA GLU A 526 -24.86 -12.82 15.25
C GLU A 526 -25.65 -12.12 16.38
N ALA A 527 -26.42 -12.89 17.16
CA ALA A 527 -27.25 -12.37 18.24
C ALA A 527 -26.48 -11.72 19.41
N ARG A 528 -25.17 -11.98 19.53
CA ARG A 528 -24.31 -11.38 20.56
C ARG A 528 -22.99 -10.90 19.96
N VAL A 529 -22.85 -9.57 19.88
CA VAL A 529 -21.65 -8.92 19.39
C VAL A 529 -20.54 -8.98 20.45
N PHE A 530 -19.62 -9.93 20.31
CA PHE A 530 -18.41 -9.95 21.14
C PHE A 530 -17.45 -8.84 20.69
N LYS A 531 -17.08 -7.97 21.64
CA LYS A 531 -16.03 -6.98 21.44
C LYS A 531 -14.68 -7.68 21.56
N ALA A 532 -14.04 -7.98 20.43
CA ALA A 532 -12.73 -8.60 20.41
C ALA A 532 -11.69 -7.68 21.02
N SER A 533 -10.74 -8.30 21.73
CA SER A 533 -9.52 -7.65 22.18
C SER A 533 -8.75 -7.10 20.99
N ARG A 534 -8.20 -5.89 21.17
CA ARG A 534 -7.51 -5.04 20.20
C ARG A 534 -6.18 -5.64 19.72
N SER A 535 -6.18 -6.85 19.18
CA SER A 535 -5.01 -7.59 18.73
C SER A 535 -4.84 -7.44 17.20
N ASN A 536 -4.49 -6.24 16.75
CA ASN A 536 -4.24 -5.94 15.32
C ASN A 536 -2.88 -6.47 14.81
N ASN A 537 -2.02 -7.02 15.66
CA ASN A 537 -0.61 -7.28 15.31
C ASN A 537 -0.38 -8.65 14.64
N PHE A 538 -1.24 -9.64 14.87
CA PHE A 538 -1.04 -10.99 14.32
C PHE A 538 -1.21 -11.05 12.79
N TYR A 539 -2.30 -10.45 12.27
CA TYR A 539 -2.57 -10.41 10.83
C TYR A 539 -1.47 -9.69 10.05
N LEU A 540 -0.80 -8.74 10.72
CA LEU A 540 0.28 -7.93 10.19
C LEU A 540 1.57 -8.75 10.04
N GLY A 541 1.94 -9.54 11.07
CA GLY A 541 3.09 -10.44 11.03
C GLY A 541 2.93 -11.60 10.03
N MET A 542 1.74 -12.19 9.92
CA MET A 542 1.49 -13.21 8.92
C MET A 542 1.62 -12.65 7.50
N LEU A 543 0.97 -11.53 7.21
CA LEU A 543 1.00 -10.89 5.88
C LEU A 543 2.41 -10.50 5.40
N LEU A 544 3.28 -10.23 6.35
CA LEU A 544 4.66 -9.84 6.16
C LEU A 544 5.52 -11.05 5.78
N LEU A 545 5.36 -12.19 6.46
CA LEU A 545 5.97 -13.47 6.06
C LEU A 545 5.53 -13.87 4.64
N ILE A 546 4.24 -13.67 4.34
CA ILE A 546 3.65 -13.91 3.03
C ILE A 546 4.33 -13.03 1.95
N LEU A 547 4.55 -11.75 2.26
CA LEU A 547 5.24 -10.84 1.36
C LEU A 547 6.69 -11.29 1.11
N PHE A 548 7.43 -11.63 2.15
CA PHE A 548 8.82 -12.08 2.02
C PHE A 548 8.94 -13.29 1.07
N LEU A 549 8.16 -14.33 1.36
CA LEU A 549 8.18 -15.58 0.58
C LEU A 549 7.70 -15.38 -0.86
N SER A 550 6.86 -14.38 -1.14
CA SER A 550 6.48 -14.02 -2.51
C SER A 550 7.56 -13.27 -3.28
N THR A 551 8.39 -12.44 -2.65
CA THR A 551 9.42 -11.68 -3.40
C THR A 551 10.63 -12.53 -3.81
N MET A 552 10.85 -13.65 -3.13
CA MET A 552 12.02 -14.53 -3.34
C MET A 552 12.16 -15.07 -4.77
N PRO A 553 11.11 -15.61 -5.42
CA PRO A 553 11.24 -16.09 -6.79
C PRO A 553 11.57 -14.98 -7.78
N VAL A 554 11.00 -13.78 -7.65
CA VAL A 554 11.32 -12.65 -8.54
C VAL A 554 12.78 -12.23 -8.37
N LEU A 555 13.26 -12.19 -7.13
CA LEU A 555 14.67 -11.91 -6.85
C LEU A 555 15.58 -12.96 -7.51
N TYR A 556 15.19 -14.24 -7.45
CA TYR A 556 15.90 -15.32 -8.14
C TYR A 556 15.95 -15.10 -9.66
N MET A 557 14.85 -14.68 -10.29
CA MET A 557 14.80 -14.36 -11.73
C MET A 557 15.77 -13.22 -12.10
N ILE A 558 15.72 -12.11 -11.35
CA ILE A 558 16.54 -10.91 -11.62
C ILE A 558 18.04 -11.21 -11.51
N VAL A 559 18.43 -12.10 -10.60
CA VAL A 559 19.83 -12.46 -10.37
C VAL A 559 20.30 -13.55 -11.34
N SER A 560 19.47 -14.55 -11.63
CA SER A 560 19.88 -15.78 -12.31
C SER A 560 19.70 -15.74 -13.82
N LEU A 561 18.76 -14.93 -14.33
CA LEU A 561 18.45 -14.88 -15.76
C LEU A 561 19.06 -13.64 -16.45
N PRO A 562 19.48 -13.76 -17.72
CA PRO A 562 19.88 -12.61 -18.54
C PRO A 562 18.64 -11.84 -19.04
N PRO A 563 18.71 -10.50 -19.17
CA PRO A 563 17.63 -9.73 -19.78
C PRO A 563 17.56 -9.97 -21.29
N SER A 564 16.37 -9.84 -21.87
CA SER A 564 16.17 -9.92 -23.32
C SER A 564 16.98 -8.84 -24.06
N PHE A 565 17.51 -9.16 -25.25
CA PHE A 565 18.39 -8.26 -25.99
C PHE A 565 17.69 -7.01 -26.57
N ASP A 566 16.41 -7.10 -26.95
CA ASP A 566 15.70 -6.08 -27.72
C ASP A 566 14.55 -5.38 -26.96
N CYS A 567 14.18 -5.86 -25.77
CA CYS A 567 13.08 -5.31 -24.98
C CYS A 567 13.48 -4.78 -23.59
N GLY A 568 12.75 -3.75 -23.16
CA GLY A 568 12.86 -3.18 -21.81
C GLY A 568 14.10 -2.33 -21.52
N PRO A 569 14.22 -1.83 -20.28
CA PRO A 569 15.23 -0.87 -19.86
C PRO A 569 16.63 -1.47 -19.68
N PHE A 570 16.74 -2.78 -19.50
CA PHE A 570 18.01 -3.49 -19.28
C PHE A 570 18.57 -4.16 -20.55
N SER A 571 17.93 -3.93 -21.70
CA SER A 571 18.37 -4.44 -23.01
C SER A 571 19.82 -4.04 -23.32
N GLY A 572 20.63 -5.01 -23.75
CA GLY A 572 22.04 -4.85 -24.08
C GLY A 572 23.03 -5.13 -22.94
N LYS A 573 22.54 -5.51 -21.75
CA LYS A 573 23.37 -5.87 -20.58
C LYS A 573 23.42 -7.37 -20.35
N ASN A 574 24.44 -7.88 -19.68
CA ASN A 574 24.52 -9.30 -19.35
C ASN A 574 23.64 -9.65 -18.14
N ARG A 575 23.54 -8.72 -17.18
CA ARG A 575 22.71 -8.86 -15.98
C ARG A 575 21.99 -7.56 -15.66
N MET A 576 20.76 -7.65 -15.13
CA MET A 576 19.95 -6.49 -14.78
C MET A 576 20.61 -5.58 -13.72
N PHE A 577 21.35 -6.16 -12.76
CA PHE A 577 22.01 -5.40 -11.68
C PHE A 577 23.28 -4.65 -12.11
N GLU A 578 23.81 -4.87 -13.32
CA GLU A 578 24.99 -4.17 -13.83
C GLU A 578 24.75 -2.66 -13.98
N VAL A 579 23.50 -2.22 -14.13
CA VAL A 579 23.10 -0.81 -14.13
C VAL A 579 23.57 -0.07 -12.89
N ILE A 580 23.56 -0.73 -11.73
CA ILE A 580 24.04 -0.11 -10.49
C ILE A 580 25.55 0.12 -10.60
N GLY A 581 26.29 -0.86 -11.11
CA GLY A 581 27.75 -0.79 -11.27
C GLY A 581 28.16 0.34 -12.23
N GLU A 582 27.52 0.42 -13.40
CA GLU A 582 27.79 1.49 -14.37
C GLU A 582 27.41 2.88 -13.84
N THR A 583 26.26 3.00 -13.17
CA THR A 583 25.85 4.26 -12.53
C THR A 583 26.85 4.64 -11.44
N LEU A 584 27.34 3.66 -10.68
CA LEU A 584 28.32 3.87 -9.63
C LEU A 584 29.66 4.37 -10.16
N GLU A 585 30.10 3.85 -11.29
CA GLU A 585 31.39 4.20 -11.89
C GLU A 585 31.38 5.52 -12.67
N HIS A 586 30.27 5.84 -13.35
CA HIS A 586 30.20 7.01 -14.21
C HIS A 586 29.62 8.27 -13.55
N ASP A 587 28.76 8.14 -12.54
CA ASP A 587 28.04 9.28 -11.98
C ASP A 587 28.55 9.73 -10.61
N PHE A 588 29.20 8.82 -9.89
CA PHE A 588 29.73 9.11 -8.58
C PHE A 588 31.25 9.27 -8.61
N PRO A 589 31.80 10.22 -7.84
CA PRO A 589 33.24 10.41 -7.77
C PRO A 589 33.92 9.11 -7.30
N SER A 590 35.10 8.83 -7.86
CA SER A 590 35.80 7.55 -7.75
C SER A 590 36.04 7.06 -6.31
N TRP A 591 36.11 7.97 -5.35
CA TRP A 591 36.22 7.64 -3.93
C TRP A 591 34.94 6.99 -3.37
N MET A 592 33.76 7.45 -3.80
CA MET A 592 32.48 6.91 -3.34
C MET A 592 32.14 5.58 -4.02
N ALA A 593 32.52 5.43 -5.29
CA ALA A 593 32.43 4.15 -6.00
C ALA A 593 33.25 3.06 -5.31
N LYS A 594 34.47 3.37 -4.87
CA LYS A 594 35.32 2.45 -4.10
C LYS A 594 34.67 2.05 -2.76
N ILE A 595 34.11 3.01 -2.02
CA ILE A 595 33.43 2.74 -0.74
C ILE A 595 32.21 1.83 -0.94
N LEU A 596 31.37 2.13 -1.93
CA LEU A 596 30.16 1.34 -2.20
C LEU A 596 30.49 -0.07 -2.71
N ARG A 597 31.58 -0.23 -3.49
CA ARG A 597 32.07 -1.56 -3.93
C ARG A 597 32.62 -2.37 -2.76
N GLN A 598 33.27 -1.71 -1.80
CA GLN A 598 33.74 -2.33 -0.56
C GLN A 598 32.57 -2.77 0.34
N LEU A 599 31.50 -1.95 0.39
CA LEU A 599 30.25 -2.24 1.11
C LEU A 599 29.45 -3.39 0.49
N SER A 600 29.47 -3.53 -0.83
CA SER A 600 28.82 -4.62 -1.57
C SER A 600 29.61 -5.93 -1.56
N ASN A 601 30.79 -5.96 -0.93
CA ASN A 601 31.56 -7.19 -0.81
C ASN A 601 30.76 -8.19 0.07
N PRO A 602 30.42 -9.38 -0.45
CA PRO A 602 29.59 -10.34 0.27
C PRO A 602 30.18 -10.72 1.64
N GLY A 603 31.53 -10.75 1.76
CA GLY A 603 32.19 -11.01 3.04
C GLY A 603 31.93 -9.92 4.10
N LEU A 604 31.91 -8.65 3.69
CA LEU A 604 31.62 -7.53 4.59
C LEU A 604 30.15 -7.51 5.00
N VAL A 605 29.24 -7.78 4.06
CA VAL A 605 27.80 -7.89 4.35
C VAL A 605 27.54 -9.00 5.36
N ILE A 606 28.12 -10.18 5.16
CA ILE A 606 27.99 -11.31 6.09
C ILE A 606 28.55 -10.94 7.47
N ALA A 607 29.72 -10.28 7.54
CA ALA A 607 30.31 -9.85 8.80
C ALA A 607 29.41 -8.83 9.54
N VAL A 608 28.84 -7.85 8.85
CA VAL A 608 27.93 -6.85 9.43
C VAL A 608 26.63 -7.50 9.92
N VAL A 609 26.07 -8.44 9.15
CA VAL A 609 24.88 -9.20 9.55
C VAL A 609 25.15 -10.05 10.79
N LEU A 610 26.31 -10.71 10.87
CA LEU A 610 26.72 -11.46 12.05
C LEU A 610 26.87 -10.58 13.29
N VAL A 611 27.50 -9.41 13.15
CA VAL A 611 27.63 -8.44 14.25
C VAL A 611 26.26 -7.92 14.69
N MET A 612 25.37 -7.59 13.75
CA MET A 612 23.99 -7.20 14.07
C MET A 612 23.25 -8.32 14.80
N ALA A 613 23.34 -9.57 14.31
CA ALA A 613 22.68 -10.72 14.94
C ALA A 613 23.20 -10.98 16.36
N LEU A 614 24.51 -10.90 16.58
CA LEU A 614 25.12 -11.01 17.91
C LEU A 614 24.69 -9.87 18.84
N THR A 615 24.57 -8.66 18.31
CA THR A 615 24.11 -7.48 19.06
C THR A 615 22.64 -7.63 19.46
N ILE A 616 21.78 -8.08 18.53
CA ILE A 616 20.37 -8.37 18.80
C ILE A 616 20.25 -9.50 19.84
N TYR A 617 21.03 -10.57 19.71
CA TYR A 617 21.07 -11.66 20.69
C TYR A 617 21.46 -11.15 22.09
N TYR A 618 22.52 -10.33 22.18
CA TYR A 618 22.97 -9.72 23.42
C TYR A 618 21.90 -8.81 24.05
N LEU A 619 21.27 -7.95 23.25
CA LEU A 619 20.19 -7.06 23.72
C LEU A 619 18.96 -7.86 24.19
N ASN A 620 18.60 -8.94 23.51
CA ASN A 620 17.48 -9.78 23.90
C ASN A 620 17.77 -10.58 25.19
N ALA A 621 19.00 -11.09 25.34
CA ALA A 621 19.46 -11.76 26.55
C ALA A 621 19.45 -10.81 27.76
N THR A 622 19.96 -9.58 27.59
CA THR A 622 19.94 -8.56 28.66
C THR A 622 18.51 -8.11 28.99
N ALA A 623 17.64 -7.93 27.99
CA ALA A 623 16.23 -7.61 28.22
C ALA A 623 15.48 -8.71 28.99
N LYS A 624 15.74 -10.00 28.69
CA LYS A 624 15.19 -11.13 29.46
C LYS A 624 15.70 -11.13 30.91
N GLY A 625 17.00 -10.89 31.11
CA GLY A 625 17.59 -10.77 32.45
C GLY A 625 16.96 -9.65 33.27
N GLN A 626 16.79 -8.45 32.69
CA GLN A 626 16.12 -7.32 33.33
C GLN A 626 14.64 -7.58 33.64
N LYS A 627 13.92 -8.30 32.77
CA LYS A 627 12.54 -8.72 33.04
C LYS A 627 12.47 -9.67 34.23
N ALA A 628 13.37 -10.66 34.31
CA ALA A 628 13.42 -11.61 35.42
C ALA A 628 13.73 -10.90 36.76
N ALA A 629 14.72 -10.00 36.77
CA ALA A 629 15.08 -9.22 37.97
C ALA A 629 13.92 -8.32 38.44
N ASN A 630 13.22 -7.63 37.52
CA ASN A 630 12.03 -6.84 37.85
C ASN A 630 10.89 -7.69 38.40
N LEU A 631 10.73 -8.93 37.91
CA LEU A 631 9.70 -9.84 38.39
C LEU A 631 10.02 -10.34 39.81
N ASP A 632 11.30 -10.59 40.11
CA ASP A 632 11.77 -10.94 41.45
C ASP A 632 11.62 -9.78 42.45
N LEU A 633 11.99 -8.56 42.04
CA LEU A 633 11.75 -7.34 42.84
C LEU A 633 10.25 -7.13 43.14
N LYS A 634 9.37 -7.35 42.16
CA LYS A 634 7.92 -7.29 42.36
C LYS A 634 7.40 -8.36 43.31
N LYS A 635 8.01 -9.56 43.35
CA LYS A 635 7.67 -10.61 44.31
C LYS A 635 8.09 -10.18 45.72
N LYS A 636 9.31 -9.65 45.88
CA LYS A 636 9.84 -9.15 47.16
C LYS A 636 9.06 -7.96 47.73
N MET A 637 8.52 -7.08 46.88
CA MET A 637 7.67 -5.96 47.33
C MET A 637 6.25 -6.35 47.76
N LYS A 638 5.80 -7.57 47.43
CA LYS A 638 4.46 -8.08 47.78
C LYS A 638 4.46 -8.93 49.06
N GLN A 639 5.63 -9.35 49.53
CA GLN A 639 5.86 -9.90 50.86
C GLN A 639 6.16 -8.75 51.82
#